data_AF-A0A847EVW9-F1
#
_entry.id   AF-A0A847EVW9-F1
#
_cell.length_a   1.000
_cell.length_b   1.000
_cell.length_c   1.000
_cell.angle_alpha   90.00
_cell.angle_beta   90.00
_cell.angle_gamma   90.00
#
_symmetry.space_group_name_H-M   'P 1'
#
loop_
_entity.id
_entity.type
_entity.pdbx_description
1 polymer ?
#
loop_
_entity_poly.entity_id
_entity_poly.type
_entity_poly.pdbx_seq_one_letter_code
_entity_poly.pdbx_strand_id
1 'polypeptide(L)'
;VKERVAEIQENLPEGVTITPIVDRSELVAKTTLTVVENLILGAIIVFLTVFLLLGNLRSALVITSMIPLALLFTFSLMYVFGVDANLMSLGALDFGIIIDGAVIIVEFIVLRISVNKRELEGAGPDVRKRLMDSIAFDGASKMMNSAVFGQIIILIVFIPILSLTGVEGKMFRPMALSFSFAIIGAMIMGLTWLPVAATLFLKPPRSTKRNLSDWFMDLAYKTYTPVIRWSCQHKRWVLGAALASLALTGFLFTRIGGEFVPTLDEGDFVIQPVLKTGTSLSKTVETTTRMEQILLKEFPEVDKVVSRIGAAEVPTDPMSMEEIDMIIKLKPRKTWTSAKTKEELAERFKEALSVLPGIEYEFTQPIEMRFNELITGVRADIAIKIFGDDLTYIDQKAIEIKALIEGIPGAEDIILEKTAGLPQIRVTYLRDKVAYYGVPIKTLNSYLSTAFGGQATGVVFEGEKRFDLVVRLDQQHRTDIEDIRRLKVPLPGGEQVPLAELATIDYAEGPAKISRENAHRRVVVSVNVRNRDLQSVVHDIRTVVDREVTLKPGTYIDYGGQFENLQNASNRLLFAVPVALLLIFIFLHFAFKSLKDAVMIFSAIPLATVGGVVLLWLRDMPFSVSAGVGFIALFGIAVLNGIVLIEHLKTLKVNGNMCLHELIIQGTKDRLRPVMLTAGAAAMGFLPMALSTGAGAEVQRPLATVVIGGLFTSTLLTMIALPLLFEVFYNVVDIKFFPLRFIRSSRCGVILLLLLPISSVIAQGQPTSAQPTPRYATNDLTTGNQPSSSRMISLDEAVATALRHNKELAAYSLRTDEQKALVRAAVDVDKTLFTYGSDQNNIAESNAPLHVWGVEQQVSFPSLYSAAVSSRQRALALAETELAIRRDALKQKVSAAYVELQVLSERKVIFQQLDSLYAHLLTGTSKQRDLGTISQLDWLTMEAKRQQAMQRLQEADNQLGVAQAAFKTLLGCDSAYTVSPTLTVLTAGGRAIEASPFVDWLQRKEDLDEASLSLERRKLLPDFTFNYFLGTNFQANTKYYHGFEAGIALPLFFGAQQAKIKASKLALSATRQLSAHEYDQLKTKHQRLLNDQHLYQARMHYFNDKGRQLYEELLRTATLGLQSGDIDVQRFTLSLETALQLKLDYLANVLDYTNTTLEITYLTQ
;
A
#
# COMPACT_ATOMS: atom_id res chain seq x y z
N VAL A 1 9.95 22.27 -12.60
CA VAL A 1 9.71 23.27 -11.52
C VAL A 1 10.83 24.28 -11.43
N LYS A 2 12.07 23.91 -11.09
CA LYS A 2 13.20 24.86 -10.99
C LYS A 2 13.41 25.71 -12.26
N GLU A 3 13.37 25.07 -13.43
CA GLU A 3 13.43 25.75 -14.73
C GLU A 3 12.30 26.78 -14.88
N ARG A 4 11.05 26.38 -14.61
CA ARG A 4 9.90 27.28 -14.64
C ARG A 4 10.01 28.44 -13.63
N VAL A 5 10.57 28.21 -12.45
CA VAL A 5 10.82 29.27 -11.46
C VAL A 5 11.86 30.26 -11.99
N ALA A 6 12.91 29.79 -12.64
CA ALA A 6 13.91 30.65 -13.28
C ALA A 6 13.30 31.50 -14.40
N GLU A 7 12.48 30.90 -15.27
CA GLU A 7 11.73 31.64 -16.32
C GLU A 7 10.80 32.70 -15.73
N ILE A 8 10.11 32.39 -14.63
CA ILE A 8 9.21 33.34 -13.97
C ILE A 8 10.01 34.47 -13.30
N GLN A 9 11.16 34.16 -12.70
CA GLN A 9 12.00 35.12 -12.00
C GLN A 9 12.46 36.27 -12.91
N GLU A 10 12.65 36.04 -14.21
CA GLU A 10 12.97 37.07 -15.21
C GLU A 10 11.81 38.04 -15.48
N ASN A 11 10.57 37.59 -15.27
CA ASN A 11 9.34 38.36 -15.53
C ASN A 11 8.80 39.06 -14.27
N LEU A 12 9.45 38.87 -13.11
CA LEU A 12 9.02 39.50 -11.87
C LEU A 12 9.45 40.98 -11.82
N PRO A 13 8.68 41.84 -11.12
CA PRO A 13 9.09 43.23 -10.89
C PRO A 13 10.45 43.33 -10.21
N GLU A 14 11.20 44.39 -10.51
CA GLU A 14 12.50 44.66 -9.89
C GLU A 14 12.36 44.67 -8.35
N GLY A 15 13.24 43.93 -7.66
CA GLY A 15 13.21 43.77 -6.20
C GLY A 15 12.41 42.57 -5.67
N VAL A 16 11.65 41.85 -6.52
CA VAL A 16 10.91 40.64 -6.11
C VAL A 16 11.71 39.38 -6.46
N THR A 17 11.98 38.53 -5.46
CA THR A 17 12.72 37.27 -5.65
C THR A 17 11.99 36.07 -5.05
N ILE A 18 12.05 34.94 -5.75
CA ILE A 18 11.51 33.66 -5.27
C ILE A 18 12.63 32.90 -4.57
N THR A 19 12.53 32.79 -3.24
CA THR A 19 13.46 31.98 -2.45
C THR A 19 12.79 30.67 -2.02
N PRO A 20 13.37 29.49 -2.34
CA PRO A 20 12.78 28.22 -1.94
C PRO A 20 12.93 28.03 -0.42
N ILE A 21 11.84 27.62 0.23
CA ILE A 21 11.79 27.33 1.67
C ILE A 21 12.33 25.91 1.93
N VAL A 22 11.78 24.92 1.21
CA VAL A 22 12.21 23.52 1.26
C VAL A 22 12.49 23.04 -0.16
N ASP A 23 13.65 22.41 -0.37
CA ASP A 23 14.03 21.80 -1.64
C ASP A 23 14.34 20.31 -1.46
N ARG A 24 13.34 19.46 -1.75
CA ARG A 24 13.49 18.01 -1.66
C ARG A 24 14.57 17.45 -2.59
N SER A 25 14.93 18.15 -3.66
CA SER A 25 15.98 17.68 -4.57
C SER A 25 17.36 17.64 -3.91
N GLU A 26 17.60 18.46 -2.88
CA GLU A 26 18.85 18.39 -2.09
C GLU A 26 18.96 17.07 -1.32
N LEU A 27 17.88 16.66 -0.64
CA LEU A 27 17.85 15.38 0.09
C LEU A 27 17.92 14.18 -0.88
N VAL A 28 17.18 14.24 -1.99
CA VAL A 28 17.23 13.19 -3.02
C VAL A 28 18.64 13.07 -3.60
N ALA A 29 19.33 14.19 -3.87
CA ALA A 29 20.71 14.17 -4.35
C ALA A 29 21.68 13.60 -3.31
N LYS A 30 21.57 14.02 -2.04
CA LYS A 30 22.41 13.51 -0.94
C LYS A 30 22.22 12.00 -0.72
N THR A 31 20.98 11.53 -0.69
CA THR A 31 20.65 10.11 -0.51
C THR A 31 21.08 9.28 -1.71
N THR A 32 20.83 9.76 -2.93
CA THR A 32 21.30 9.09 -4.16
C THR A 32 22.82 9.02 -4.22
N LEU A 33 23.52 10.09 -3.87
CA LEU A 33 24.98 10.10 -3.81
C LEU A 33 25.50 9.09 -2.79
N THR A 34 24.90 9.05 -1.59
CA THR A 34 25.25 8.08 -0.53
C THR A 34 25.07 6.64 -1.00
N VAL A 35 23.95 6.34 -1.67
CA VAL A 35 23.70 5.02 -2.25
C VAL A 35 24.73 4.67 -3.33
N VAL A 36 24.97 5.57 -4.27
CA VAL A 36 25.92 5.35 -5.37
C VAL A 36 27.35 5.19 -4.84
N GLU A 37 27.76 6.00 -3.87
CA GLU A 37 29.06 5.89 -3.21
C GLU A 37 29.20 4.54 -2.49
N ASN A 38 28.20 4.14 -1.71
CA ASN A 38 28.18 2.83 -1.03
C ASN A 38 28.26 1.67 -2.05
N LEU A 39 27.55 1.76 -3.17
CA LEU A 39 27.61 0.74 -4.23
C LEU A 39 28.99 0.71 -4.93
N ILE A 40 29.54 1.86 -5.29
CA ILE A 40 30.87 1.91 -5.93
C ILE A 40 31.95 1.39 -4.97
N LEU A 41 31.93 1.86 -3.72
CA LEU A 41 32.87 1.43 -2.69
C LEU A 41 32.72 -0.07 -2.40
N GLY A 42 31.47 -0.56 -2.33
CA GLY A 42 31.17 -1.98 -2.18
C GLY A 42 31.75 -2.80 -3.32
N ALA A 43 31.54 -2.40 -4.58
CA ALA A 43 32.08 -3.10 -5.74
C ALA A 43 33.63 -3.11 -5.76
N ILE A 44 34.27 -2.00 -5.37
CA ILE A 44 35.73 -1.90 -5.26
C ILE A 44 36.27 -2.80 -4.15
N ILE A 45 35.63 -2.78 -2.97
CA ILE A 45 36.03 -3.62 -1.83
C ILE A 45 35.86 -5.10 -2.16
N VAL A 46 34.77 -5.47 -2.83
CA VAL A 46 34.53 -6.83 -3.30
C VAL A 46 35.63 -7.24 -4.29
N PHE A 47 35.94 -6.41 -5.29
CA PHE A 47 37.04 -6.65 -6.22
C PHE A 47 38.38 -6.87 -5.49
N LEU A 48 38.71 -6.00 -4.54
CA LEU A 48 39.95 -6.07 -3.77
C LEU A 48 40.00 -7.35 -2.93
N THR A 49 38.88 -7.72 -2.29
CA THR A 49 38.75 -8.93 -1.48
C THR A 49 38.93 -10.19 -2.33
N VAL A 50 38.24 -10.27 -3.47
CA VAL A 50 38.37 -11.37 -4.44
C VAL A 50 39.80 -11.45 -4.98
N PHE A 51 40.41 -10.32 -5.34
CA PHE A 51 41.79 -10.25 -5.81
C PHE A 51 42.80 -10.73 -4.75
N LEU A 52 42.63 -10.28 -3.50
CA LEU A 52 43.48 -10.68 -2.37
C LEU A 52 43.41 -12.19 -2.11
N LEU A 53 42.22 -12.79 -2.19
CA LEU A 53 41.99 -14.19 -1.87
C LEU A 53 42.32 -15.14 -3.04
N LEU A 54 42.08 -14.78 -4.31
CA LEU A 54 42.45 -15.59 -5.49
C LEU A 54 43.92 -15.41 -5.91
N GLY A 55 44.53 -14.27 -5.63
CA GLY A 55 45.91 -13.97 -6.02
C GLY A 55 46.14 -13.81 -7.53
N ASN A 56 45.07 -13.74 -8.34
CA ASN A 56 45.13 -13.55 -9.79
C ASN A 56 44.20 -12.41 -10.23
N LEU A 57 44.80 -11.34 -10.75
CA LEU A 57 44.09 -10.14 -11.22
C LEU A 57 43.06 -10.46 -12.31
N ARG A 58 43.36 -11.41 -13.21
CA ARG A 58 42.44 -11.76 -14.30
C ARG A 58 41.20 -12.48 -13.80
N SER A 59 41.37 -13.39 -12.85
CA SER A 59 40.25 -14.10 -12.22
C SER A 59 39.35 -13.11 -11.47
N ALA A 60 39.93 -12.18 -10.72
CA ALA A 60 39.19 -11.13 -10.03
C ALA A 60 38.43 -10.20 -11.00
N LEU A 61 39.05 -9.78 -12.11
CA LEU A 61 38.39 -8.98 -13.15
C LEU A 61 37.24 -9.71 -13.82
N VAL A 62 37.40 -11.01 -14.13
CA VAL A 62 36.32 -11.82 -14.73
C VAL A 62 35.13 -11.90 -13.78
N ILE A 63 35.34 -12.19 -12.50
CA ILE A 63 34.27 -12.25 -11.49
C ILE A 63 33.61 -10.87 -11.34
N THR A 64 34.41 -9.82 -11.18
CA THR A 64 33.90 -8.46 -10.93
C THR A 64 33.18 -7.87 -12.14
N SER A 65 33.53 -8.30 -13.37
CA SER A 65 32.81 -7.87 -14.58
C SER A 65 31.32 -8.24 -14.57
N MET A 66 30.93 -9.22 -13.76
CA MET A 66 29.54 -9.63 -13.58
C MET A 66 28.70 -8.58 -12.84
N ILE A 67 29.30 -7.80 -11.94
CA ILE A 67 28.62 -6.77 -11.14
C ILE A 67 27.89 -5.74 -12.02
N PRO A 68 28.58 -5.01 -12.93
CA PRO A 68 27.93 -4.01 -13.77
C PRO A 68 26.91 -4.63 -14.73
N LEU A 69 27.14 -5.86 -15.22
CA LEU A 69 26.20 -6.58 -16.09
C LEU A 69 24.91 -6.96 -15.34
N ALA A 70 25.02 -7.45 -14.10
CA ALA A 70 23.88 -7.77 -13.26
C ALA A 70 23.10 -6.50 -12.86
N LEU A 71 23.78 -5.39 -12.58
CA LEU A 71 23.14 -4.10 -12.34
C LEU A 71 22.41 -3.56 -13.56
N LEU A 72 23.02 -3.63 -14.75
CA LEU A 72 22.37 -3.22 -16.00
C LEU A 72 21.07 -4.00 -16.23
N PHE A 73 21.10 -5.31 -15.99
CA PHE A 73 19.91 -6.15 -16.03
C PHE A 73 18.87 -5.74 -14.97
N THR A 74 19.32 -5.47 -13.74
CA THR A 74 18.47 -5.02 -12.63
C THR A 74 17.75 -3.71 -12.97
N PHE A 75 18.48 -2.69 -13.42
CA PHE A 75 17.90 -1.40 -13.81
C PHE A 75 16.96 -1.53 -15.00
N SER A 76 17.28 -2.40 -15.96
CA SER A 76 16.41 -2.68 -17.11
C SER A 76 15.08 -3.27 -16.66
N LEU A 77 15.08 -4.24 -15.73
CA LEU A 77 13.85 -4.81 -15.17
C LEU A 77 13.12 -3.80 -14.28
N MET A 78 13.82 -3.02 -13.46
CA MET A 78 13.19 -1.96 -12.66
C MET A 78 12.44 -0.97 -13.56
N TYR A 79 13.02 -0.58 -14.69
CA TYR A 79 12.35 0.27 -15.68
C TYR A 79 11.11 -0.39 -16.27
N VAL A 80 11.19 -1.68 -16.65
CA VAL A 80 10.06 -2.44 -17.22
C VAL A 80 8.92 -2.63 -16.22
N PHE A 81 9.24 -2.86 -14.94
CA PHE A 81 8.26 -3.12 -13.87
C PHE A 81 7.80 -1.84 -13.13
N GLY A 82 8.31 -0.66 -13.51
CA GLY A 82 7.95 0.61 -12.88
C GLY A 82 8.41 0.71 -11.42
N VAL A 83 9.57 0.14 -11.09
CA VAL A 83 10.17 0.23 -9.75
C VAL A 83 11.12 1.42 -9.71
N ASP A 84 10.81 2.42 -8.89
CA ASP A 84 11.66 3.61 -8.76
C ASP A 84 13.04 3.28 -8.16
N ALA A 85 14.06 3.95 -8.66
CA ALA A 85 15.42 3.92 -8.11
C ALA A 85 15.51 4.91 -6.94
N ASN A 86 15.41 4.40 -5.71
CA ASN A 86 15.46 5.18 -4.49
C ASN A 86 16.31 4.45 -3.43
N LEU A 87 16.45 5.09 -2.26
CA LEU A 87 17.22 4.54 -1.14
C LEU A 87 16.77 3.13 -0.74
N MET A 88 15.46 2.87 -0.75
CA MET A 88 14.88 1.59 -0.33
C MET A 88 15.10 0.50 -1.38
N SER A 89 14.97 0.82 -2.67
CA SER A 89 15.16 -0.15 -3.74
C SER A 89 16.63 -0.47 -4.00
N LEU A 90 17.55 0.49 -3.88
CA LEU A 90 18.97 0.27 -4.16
C LEU A 90 19.80 -0.07 -2.92
N GLY A 91 19.33 0.34 -1.74
CA GLY A 91 20.10 0.28 -0.50
C GLY A 91 20.39 -1.10 0.05
N ALA A 92 19.76 -2.15 -0.48
CA ALA A 92 20.00 -3.54 -0.07
C ALA A 92 20.77 -4.36 -1.13
N LEU A 93 21.20 -3.76 -2.23
CA LEU A 93 21.97 -4.47 -3.26
C LEU A 93 23.41 -4.71 -2.78
N ASP A 94 23.71 -5.94 -2.39
CA ASP A 94 25.09 -6.37 -2.11
C ASP A 94 25.67 -7.21 -3.25
N PHE A 95 26.81 -6.76 -3.73
CA PHE A 95 27.54 -7.43 -4.79
C PHE A 95 28.13 -8.75 -4.37
N GLY A 96 28.51 -8.91 -3.10
CA GLY A 96 29.10 -10.15 -2.63
C GLY A 96 28.15 -11.33 -2.75
N ILE A 97 26.85 -11.14 -2.46
CA ILE A 97 25.81 -12.16 -2.74
C ILE A 97 25.61 -12.36 -4.25
N ILE A 98 25.59 -11.27 -5.02
CA ILE A 98 25.36 -11.31 -6.49
C ILE A 98 26.46 -12.12 -7.19
N ILE A 99 27.73 -11.96 -6.81
CA ILE A 99 28.86 -12.64 -7.45
C ILE A 99 29.19 -14.01 -6.85
N ASP A 100 28.52 -14.42 -5.77
CA ASP A 100 28.85 -15.64 -5.02
C ASP A 100 28.91 -16.88 -5.94
N GLY A 101 27.87 -17.07 -6.77
CA GLY A 101 27.84 -18.15 -7.75
C GLY A 101 28.98 -18.08 -8.78
N ALA A 102 29.38 -16.87 -9.18
CA ALA A 102 30.49 -16.69 -10.13
C ALA A 102 31.85 -16.98 -9.51
N VAL A 103 32.05 -16.62 -8.24
CA VAL A 103 33.24 -16.98 -7.47
C VAL A 103 33.40 -18.50 -7.46
N ILE A 104 32.34 -19.25 -7.13
CA ILE A 104 32.38 -20.72 -7.03
C ILE A 104 32.77 -21.33 -8.39
N ILE A 105 32.16 -20.86 -9.48
CA ILE A 105 32.43 -21.36 -10.83
C ILE A 105 33.87 -21.03 -11.27
N VAL A 106 34.32 -19.79 -11.10
CA VAL A 106 35.66 -19.36 -11.53
C VAL A 106 36.75 -20.04 -10.71
N GLU A 107 36.59 -20.18 -9.40
CA GLU A 107 37.55 -20.90 -8.56
C GLU A 107 37.69 -22.36 -8.99
N PHE A 108 36.58 -23.02 -9.28
CA PHE A 108 36.61 -24.39 -9.80
C PHE A 108 37.33 -24.50 -11.15
N ILE A 109 37.06 -23.57 -12.08
CA ILE A 109 37.73 -23.52 -13.38
C ILE A 109 39.23 -23.27 -13.21
N VAL A 110 39.63 -22.33 -12.34
CA VAL A 110 41.04 -22.01 -12.05
C VAL A 110 41.76 -23.23 -11.44
N LEU A 111 41.11 -23.94 -10.54
CA LEU A 111 41.65 -25.18 -9.95
C LEU A 111 41.85 -26.25 -11.03
N ARG A 112 40.88 -26.46 -11.92
CA ARG A 112 41.00 -27.42 -13.03
C ARG A 112 42.08 -27.04 -14.03
N ILE A 113 42.21 -25.76 -14.36
CA ILE A 113 43.32 -25.24 -15.19
C ILE A 113 44.67 -25.49 -14.53
N SER A 114 44.76 -25.37 -13.20
CA SER A 114 45.98 -25.59 -12.44
C SER A 114 46.39 -27.07 -12.37
N VAL A 115 45.41 -27.97 -12.22
CA VAL A 115 45.64 -29.43 -12.27
C VAL A 115 46.07 -29.87 -13.67
N ASN A 116 45.45 -29.32 -14.73
CA ASN A 116 45.73 -29.68 -16.12
C ASN A 116 46.84 -28.81 -16.76
N LYS A 117 47.64 -28.12 -15.95
CA LYS A 117 48.66 -27.16 -16.41
C LYS A 117 49.67 -27.77 -17.38
N ARG A 118 50.15 -28.98 -17.10
CA ARG A 118 51.17 -29.67 -17.93
C ARG A 118 50.66 -30.02 -19.33
N GLU A 119 49.38 -30.39 -19.45
CA GLU A 119 48.73 -30.68 -20.74
C GLU A 119 48.43 -29.39 -21.52
N LEU A 120 48.06 -28.32 -20.83
CA LEU A 120 47.78 -27.00 -21.42
C LEU A 120 49.03 -26.27 -21.94
N GLU A 121 50.19 -26.50 -21.32
CA GLU A 121 51.48 -25.92 -21.73
C GLU A 121 52.14 -26.69 -22.89
N GLY A 122 51.82 -27.98 -23.07
CA GLY A 122 52.34 -28.83 -24.14
C GLY A 122 51.48 -28.90 -25.43
N ALA A 123 50.28 -28.33 -25.42
CA ALA A 123 49.32 -28.41 -26.54
C ALA A 123 49.46 -27.25 -27.55
N GLY A 124 49.28 -27.54 -28.84
CA GLY A 124 49.21 -26.53 -29.91
C GLY A 124 48.00 -25.57 -29.78
N PRO A 125 47.98 -24.43 -30.50
CA PRO A 125 47.01 -23.34 -30.29
C PRO A 125 45.54 -23.80 -30.32
N ASP A 126 45.17 -24.64 -31.30
CA ASP A 126 43.80 -25.12 -31.48
C ASP A 126 43.38 -26.19 -30.45
N VAL A 127 44.33 -27.04 -30.04
CA VAL A 127 44.10 -28.09 -29.03
C VAL A 127 43.95 -27.44 -27.66
N ARG A 128 44.78 -26.45 -27.35
CA ARG A 128 44.70 -25.66 -26.13
C ARG A 128 43.36 -24.94 -26.00
N LYS A 129 42.84 -24.36 -27.09
CA LYS A 129 41.53 -23.69 -27.10
C LYS A 129 40.40 -24.67 -26.77
N ARG A 130 40.35 -25.82 -27.45
CA ARG A 130 39.37 -26.89 -27.16
C ARG A 130 39.46 -27.43 -25.75
N LEU A 131 40.67 -27.61 -25.23
CA LEU A 131 40.88 -28.06 -23.84
C LEU A 131 40.37 -27.00 -22.85
N MET A 132 40.63 -25.72 -23.10
CA MET A 132 40.15 -24.63 -22.25
C MET A 132 38.63 -24.50 -22.30
N ASP A 133 38.02 -24.64 -23.47
CA ASP A 133 36.56 -24.63 -23.66
C ASP A 133 35.89 -25.80 -22.93
N SER A 134 36.45 -27.01 -23.03
CA SER A 134 35.93 -28.18 -22.30
C SER A 134 36.08 -28.05 -20.78
N ILE A 135 37.22 -27.54 -20.29
CA ILE A 135 37.41 -27.27 -18.86
C ILE A 135 36.41 -26.24 -18.35
N ALA A 136 36.17 -25.17 -19.09
CA ALA A 136 35.22 -24.13 -18.68
C ALA A 136 33.77 -24.62 -18.74
N PHE A 137 33.40 -25.39 -19.77
CA PHE A 137 32.07 -25.98 -19.91
C PHE A 137 31.79 -27.00 -18.81
N ASP A 138 32.70 -27.93 -18.55
CA ASP A 138 32.58 -28.91 -17.46
C ASP A 138 32.55 -28.22 -16.10
N GLY A 139 33.40 -27.20 -15.92
CA GLY A 139 33.48 -26.44 -14.68
C GLY A 139 32.21 -25.66 -14.39
N ALA A 140 31.69 -24.95 -15.39
CA ALA A 140 30.40 -24.29 -15.32
C ALA A 140 29.30 -25.32 -15.05
N SER A 141 29.10 -26.32 -15.92
CA SER A 141 28.00 -27.29 -15.82
C SER A 141 27.95 -28.01 -14.47
N LYS A 142 29.11 -28.43 -13.92
CA LYS A 142 29.18 -29.14 -12.65
C LYS A 142 28.88 -28.26 -11.44
N MET A 143 29.44 -27.05 -11.38
CA MET A 143 29.24 -26.14 -10.24
C MET A 143 27.93 -25.36 -10.31
N MET A 144 27.37 -25.23 -11.51
CA MET A 144 26.12 -24.51 -11.80
C MET A 144 24.90 -25.14 -11.12
N ASN A 145 24.82 -26.48 -11.04
CA ASN A 145 23.76 -27.13 -10.27
C ASN A 145 23.85 -26.81 -8.77
N SER A 146 25.03 -26.52 -8.22
CA SER A 146 25.15 -26.12 -6.82
C SER A 146 24.82 -24.64 -6.64
N ALA A 147 25.41 -23.78 -7.48
CA ALA A 147 25.29 -22.32 -7.40
C ALA A 147 23.87 -21.81 -7.72
N VAL A 148 23.24 -22.30 -8.80
CA VAL A 148 21.89 -21.88 -9.21
C VAL A 148 20.84 -22.30 -8.18
N PHE A 149 20.95 -23.51 -7.62
CA PHE A 149 20.04 -23.95 -6.57
C PHE A 149 20.15 -23.08 -5.32
N GLY A 150 21.38 -22.68 -4.95
CA GLY A 150 21.61 -21.69 -3.90
C GLY A 150 20.94 -20.34 -4.17
N GLN A 151 21.11 -19.80 -5.37
CA GLN A 151 20.49 -18.56 -5.81
C GLN A 151 18.96 -18.63 -5.84
N ILE A 152 18.38 -19.76 -6.23
CA ILE A 152 16.93 -20.00 -6.17
C ILE A 152 16.44 -19.97 -4.71
N ILE A 153 17.17 -20.59 -3.77
CA ILE A 153 16.83 -20.54 -2.34
C ILE A 153 16.85 -19.08 -1.87
N ILE A 154 17.88 -18.31 -2.23
CA ILE A 154 17.95 -16.88 -1.91
C ILE A 154 16.70 -16.15 -2.45
N LEU A 155 16.31 -16.37 -3.71
CA LEU A 155 15.13 -15.75 -4.32
C LEU A 155 13.82 -16.09 -3.57
N ILE A 156 13.63 -17.36 -3.20
CA ILE A 156 12.43 -17.83 -2.50
C ILE A 156 12.28 -17.17 -1.13
N VAL A 157 13.41 -16.93 -0.47
CA VAL A 157 13.45 -16.33 0.86
C VAL A 157 12.95 -14.87 0.85
N PHE A 158 12.98 -14.19 -0.30
CA PHE A 158 12.37 -12.85 -0.48
C PHE A 158 10.87 -12.89 -0.84
N ILE A 159 10.30 -14.04 -1.24
CA ILE A 159 8.86 -14.15 -1.59
C ILE A 159 7.95 -13.70 -0.43
N PRO A 160 8.18 -14.09 0.84
CA PRO A 160 7.35 -13.64 1.95
C PRO A 160 7.38 -12.13 2.16
N ILE A 161 8.50 -11.46 1.84
CA ILE A 161 8.61 -9.99 1.90
C ILE A 161 7.71 -9.34 0.83
N LEU A 162 7.59 -9.94 -0.35
CA LEU A 162 6.65 -9.47 -1.38
C LEU A 162 5.17 -9.53 -0.92
N SER A 163 4.87 -10.31 0.11
CA SER A 163 3.52 -10.43 0.68
C SER A 163 3.17 -9.34 1.71
N LEU A 164 4.13 -8.53 2.16
CA LEU A 164 3.91 -7.40 3.07
C LEU A 164 2.94 -6.40 2.45
N THR A 165 1.94 -5.92 3.18
CA THR A 165 0.91 -4.97 2.67
C THR A 165 1.14 -3.56 3.23
N GLY A 166 0.22 -2.62 3.06
CA GLY A 166 0.30 -1.33 3.77
C GLY A 166 1.58 -0.50 3.50
N VAL A 167 2.04 0.17 4.55
CA VAL A 167 3.21 1.06 4.54
C VAL A 167 4.50 0.24 4.43
N GLU A 168 4.60 -0.85 5.19
CA GLU A 168 5.74 -1.76 5.17
C GLU A 168 5.96 -2.37 3.78
N GLY A 169 4.88 -2.74 3.08
CA GLY A 169 4.95 -3.25 1.72
C GLY A 169 5.38 -2.19 0.71
N LYS A 170 4.94 -0.94 0.86
CA LYS A 170 5.36 0.17 -0.01
C LYS A 170 6.85 0.48 0.15
N MET A 171 7.40 0.32 1.35
CA MET A 171 8.82 0.55 1.63
C MET A 171 9.70 -0.63 1.19
N PHE A 172 9.34 -1.87 1.52
CA PHE A 172 10.23 -3.03 1.38
C PHE A 172 9.99 -3.91 0.14
N ARG A 173 8.85 -3.85 -0.54
CA ARG A 173 8.66 -4.59 -1.82
C ARG A 173 9.62 -4.15 -2.92
N PRO A 174 9.86 -2.83 -3.15
CA PRO A 174 10.84 -2.39 -4.15
C PRO A 174 12.24 -2.96 -3.93
N MET A 175 12.64 -3.06 -2.65
CA MET A 175 13.90 -3.67 -2.22
C MET A 175 13.98 -5.16 -2.57
N ALA A 176 12.92 -5.92 -2.27
CA ALA A 176 12.87 -7.35 -2.59
C ALA A 176 12.88 -7.59 -4.12
N LEU A 177 12.21 -6.74 -4.90
CA LEU A 177 12.17 -6.82 -6.36
C LEU A 177 13.52 -6.51 -7.00
N SER A 178 14.17 -5.42 -6.62
CA SER A 178 15.49 -5.06 -7.15
C SER A 178 16.53 -6.15 -6.85
N PHE A 179 16.52 -6.68 -5.62
CA PHE A 179 17.40 -7.77 -5.22
C PHE A 179 17.11 -9.05 -6.01
N SER A 180 15.83 -9.40 -6.19
CA SER A 180 15.41 -10.53 -7.01
C SER A 180 15.88 -10.39 -8.46
N PHE A 181 15.73 -9.20 -9.06
CA PHE A 181 16.21 -8.92 -10.41
C PHE A 181 17.73 -9.02 -10.52
N ALA A 182 18.47 -8.58 -9.49
CA ALA A 182 19.92 -8.69 -9.45
C ALA A 182 20.38 -10.15 -9.39
N ILE A 183 19.76 -10.99 -8.57
CA ILE A 183 20.08 -12.42 -8.49
C ILE A 183 19.70 -13.16 -9.78
N ILE A 184 18.55 -12.84 -10.39
CA ILE A 184 18.16 -13.41 -11.69
C ILE A 184 19.14 -13.00 -12.79
N GLY A 185 19.52 -11.71 -12.82
CA GLY A 185 20.53 -11.21 -13.74
C GLY A 185 21.87 -11.89 -13.53
N ALA A 186 22.28 -12.07 -12.29
CA ALA A 186 23.51 -12.78 -11.94
C ALA A 186 23.46 -14.25 -12.41
N MET A 187 22.35 -14.94 -12.18
CA MET A 187 22.14 -16.30 -12.64
C MET A 187 22.29 -16.39 -14.16
N ILE A 188 21.63 -15.52 -14.92
CA ILE A 188 21.73 -15.50 -16.39
C ILE A 188 23.16 -15.22 -16.85
N MET A 189 23.84 -14.23 -16.26
CA MET A 189 25.22 -13.88 -16.60
C MET A 189 26.23 -14.97 -16.20
N GLY A 190 25.97 -15.69 -15.11
CA GLY A 190 26.75 -16.86 -14.69
C GLY A 190 26.65 -18.03 -15.68
N LEU A 191 25.50 -18.20 -16.33
CA LEU A 191 25.27 -19.22 -17.36
C LEU A 191 25.85 -18.85 -18.73
N THR A 192 25.88 -17.56 -19.06
CA THR A 192 26.16 -17.07 -20.42
C THR A 192 27.52 -16.40 -20.52
N TRP A 193 27.70 -15.28 -19.83
CA TRP A 193 28.91 -14.46 -19.89
C TRP A 193 30.11 -15.12 -19.21
N LEU A 194 29.92 -15.67 -18.01
CA LEU A 194 31.02 -16.13 -17.16
C LEU A 194 31.87 -17.26 -17.78
N PRO A 195 31.30 -18.32 -18.40
CA PRO A 195 32.10 -19.39 -19.01
C PRO A 195 32.91 -18.87 -20.21
N VAL A 196 32.33 -17.96 -21.01
CA VAL A 196 32.99 -17.35 -22.17
C VAL A 196 34.11 -16.41 -21.73
N ALA A 197 33.87 -15.58 -20.71
CA ALA A 197 34.91 -14.72 -20.16
C ALA A 197 36.06 -15.55 -19.55
N ALA A 198 35.74 -16.68 -18.89
CA ALA A 198 36.73 -17.58 -18.34
C ALA A 198 37.65 -18.17 -19.42
N THR A 199 37.13 -18.64 -20.56
CA THR A 199 37.96 -19.18 -21.65
C THR A 199 38.80 -18.12 -22.35
N LEU A 200 38.29 -16.89 -22.49
CA LEU A 200 39.00 -15.81 -23.17
C LEU A 200 40.12 -15.19 -22.32
N PHE A 201 39.88 -15.01 -21.01
CA PHE A 201 40.77 -14.21 -20.16
C PHE A 201 41.63 -15.03 -19.18
N LEU A 202 41.19 -16.21 -18.74
CA LEU A 202 41.98 -17.04 -17.82
C LEU A 202 43.15 -17.72 -18.57
N LYS A 203 44.30 -17.79 -17.90
CA LYS A 203 45.50 -18.48 -18.40
C LYS A 203 46.13 -19.30 -17.27
N PRO A 204 46.85 -20.38 -17.58
CA PRO A 204 47.58 -21.15 -16.58
C PRO A 204 48.55 -20.24 -15.81
N PRO A 205 48.69 -20.43 -14.49
CA PRO A 205 49.52 -19.58 -13.64
C PRO A 205 51.00 -19.65 -14.06
N ARG A 206 51.59 -18.47 -14.38
CA ARG A 206 52.94 -18.32 -14.97
C ARG A 206 54.11 -18.43 -13.98
N SER A 207 53.86 -18.41 -12.67
CA SER A 207 54.90 -18.33 -11.63
C SER A 207 54.65 -19.34 -10.51
N THR A 208 55.71 -19.97 -10.03
CA THR A 208 55.76 -20.84 -8.83
C THR A 208 56.10 -20.05 -7.55
N LYS A 209 56.33 -18.73 -7.65
CA LYS A 209 56.60 -17.87 -6.48
C LYS A 209 55.32 -17.68 -5.67
N ARG A 210 55.43 -17.77 -4.34
CA ARG A 210 54.32 -17.56 -3.39
C ARG A 210 53.72 -16.17 -3.57
N ASN A 211 52.42 -16.10 -3.84
CA ASN A 211 51.67 -14.84 -3.88
C ASN A 211 51.16 -14.47 -2.47
N LEU A 212 50.72 -13.22 -2.28
CA LEU A 212 50.10 -12.75 -1.02
C LEU A 212 48.88 -13.60 -0.61
N SER A 213 48.10 -14.07 -1.60
CA SER A 213 47.01 -15.03 -1.39
C SER A 213 47.49 -16.35 -0.76
N ASP A 214 48.60 -16.91 -1.24
CA ASP A 214 49.13 -18.17 -0.71
C ASP A 214 49.60 -18.01 0.74
N TRP A 215 50.15 -16.84 1.10
CA TRP A 215 50.50 -16.53 2.48
C TRP A 215 49.27 -16.44 3.39
N PHE A 216 48.22 -15.73 2.96
CA PHE A 216 46.99 -15.58 3.74
C PHE A 216 46.27 -16.93 3.91
N MET A 217 46.22 -17.73 2.85
CA MET A 217 45.64 -19.05 2.87
C MET A 217 46.48 -20.05 3.68
N ASP A 218 47.81 -20.00 3.61
CA ASP A 218 48.69 -20.80 4.46
C ASP A 218 48.48 -20.47 5.95
N LEU A 219 48.28 -19.19 6.29
CA LEU A 219 47.93 -18.78 7.64
C LEU A 219 46.57 -19.36 8.06
N ALA A 220 45.55 -19.23 7.21
CA ALA A 220 44.22 -19.79 7.46
C ALA A 220 44.27 -21.32 7.62
N TYR A 221 45.05 -22.04 6.80
CA TYR A 221 45.21 -23.48 6.92
C TYR A 221 45.95 -23.87 8.21
N LYS A 222 47.00 -23.13 8.59
CA LYS A 222 47.77 -23.37 9.82
C LYS A 222 46.93 -23.14 11.08
N THR A 223 46.02 -22.18 11.08
CA THR A 223 45.12 -21.92 12.21
C THR A 223 43.92 -22.86 12.23
N TYR A 224 43.33 -23.15 11.06
CA TYR A 224 42.13 -23.98 10.96
C TYR A 224 42.38 -25.49 11.20
N THR A 225 43.45 -26.05 10.62
CA THR A 225 43.75 -27.50 10.71
C THR A 225 43.85 -28.03 12.16
N PRO A 226 44.53 -27.36 13.11
CA PRO A 226 44.55 -27.83 14.51
C PRO A 226 43.18 -27.68 15.18
N VAL A 227 42.44 -26.61 14.88
CA VAL A 227 41.09 -26.36 15.45
C VAL A 227 40.12 -27.45 15.03
N ILE A 228 40.07 -27.82 13.74
CA ILE A 228 39.16 -28.87 13.27
C ILE A 228 39.55 -30.25 13.82
N ARG A 229 40.85 -30.58 13.90
CA ARG A 229 41.31 -31.83 14.51
C ARG A 229 40.91 -31.94 15.99
N TRP A 230 41.11 -30.86 16.75
CA TRP A 230 40.69 -30.81 18.14
C TRP A 230 39.17 -30.92 18.28
N SER A 231 38.43 -30.22 17.41
CA SER A 231 36.97 -30.20 17.39
C SER A 231 36.37 -31.58 17.12
N CYS A 232 36.96 -32.34 16.20
CA CYS A 232 36.52 -33.71 15.91
C CYS A 232 36.76 -34.68 17.09
N GLN A 233 37.79 -34.46 17.91
CA GLN A 233 38.03 -35.24 19.12
C GLN A 233 37.08 -34.85 20.28
N HIS A 234 36.63 -33.59 20.33
CA HIS A 234 35.81 -33.02 21.41
C HIS A 234 34.40 -32.61 20.97
N LYS A 235 33.79 -33.37 20.03
CA LYS A 235 32.53 -33.01 19.37
C LYS A 235 31.36 -32.63 20.29
N ARG A 236 31.24 -33.28 21.47
CA ARG A 236 30.19 -32.96 22.47
C ARG A 236 30.34 -31.56 23.04
N TRP A 237 31.58 -31.12 23.30
CA TRP A 237 31.86 -29.77 23.82
C TRP A 237 31.61 -28.70 22.77
N VAL A 238 32.00 -28.95 21.51
CA VAL A 238 31.81 -27.99 20.42
C VAL A 238 30.33 -27.80 20.09
N LEU A 239 29.56 -28.89 19.95
CA LEU A 239 28.12 -28.81 19.72
C LEU A 239 27.37 -28.24 20.94
N GLY A 240 27.82 -28.55 22.17
CA GLY A 240 27.31 -27.96 23.40
C GLY A 240 27.56 -26.44 23.48
N ALA A 241 28.75 -25.99 23.08
CA ALA A 241 29.09 -24.57 23.01
C ALA A 241 28.26 -23.82 21.96
N ALA A 242 28.03 -24.44 20.79
CA ALA A 242 27.16 -23.88 19.75
C ALA A 242 25.70 -23.74 20.24
N LEU A 243 25.18 -24.75 20.95
CA LEU A 243 23.85 -24.68 21.56
C LEU A 243 23.78 -23.64 22.69
N ALA A 244 24.84 -23.54 23.51
CA ALA A 244 24.94 -22.53 24.56
C ALA A 244 24.99 -21.11 23.97
N SER A 245 25.72 -20.89 22.87
CA SER A 245 25.71 -19.60 22.17
C SER A 245 24.33 -19.26 21.61
N LEU A 246 23.59 -20.26 21.11
CA LEU A 246 22.22 -20.07 20.64
C LEU A 246 21.29 -19.65 21.80
N ALA A 247 21.38 -20.33 22.94
CA ALA A 247 20.58 -20.00 24.13
C ALA A 247 20.92 -18.61 24.66
N LEU A 248 22.21 -18.24 24.71
CA LEU A 248 22.66 -16.91 25.08
C LEU A 248 22.15 -15.85 24.11
N THR A 249 22.18 -16.12 22.80
CA THR A 249 21.57 -15.25 21.78
C THR A 249 20.08 -15.07 22.00
N GLY A 250 19.34 -16.16 22.28
CA GLY A 250 17.92 -16.08 22.62
C GLY A 250 17.66 -15.15 23.81
N PHE A 251 18.49 -15.24 24.85
CA PHE A 251 18.44 -14.33 25.99
C PHE A 251 18.79 -12.88 25.62
N LEU A 252 19.86 -12.65 24.85
CA LEU A 252 20.24 -11.31 24.39
C LEU A 252 19.14 -10.68 23.53
N PHE A 253 18.50 -11.46 22.66
CA PHE A 253 17.41 -10.99 21.82
C PHE A 253 16.23 -10.45 22.63
N THR A 254 15.90 -11.05 23.79
CA THR A 254 14.86 -10.52 24.69
C THR A 254 15.18 -9.16 25.30
N ARG A 255 16.43 -8.70 25.22
CA ARG A 255 16.88 -7.39 25.71
C ARG A 255 17.01 -6.33 24.61
N ILE A 256 16.89 -6.72 23.35
CA ILE A 256 16.95 -5.77 22.22
C ILE A 256 15.55 -5.17 22.04
N GLY A 257 15.50 -3.84 21.96
CA GLY A 257 14.27 -3.09 21.71
C GLY A 257 13.75 -3.23 20.28
N GLY A 258 12.57 -2.66 20.01
CA GLY A 258 11.92 -2.75 18.70
C GLY A 258 11.49 -1.39 18.14
N GLU A 259 11.68 -1.19 16.84
CA GLU A 259 11.22 -0.01 16.10
C GLU A 259 10.76 -0.39 14.68
N PHE A 260 9.91 0.42 14.05
CA PHE A 260 9.40 0.11 12.72
C PHE A 260 10.51 0.22 11.66
N VAL A 261 11.03 1.44 11.48
CA VAL A 261 12.15 1.77 10.60
C VAL A 261 12.98 2.83 11.34
N PRO A 262 14.32 2.77 11.28
CA PRO A 262 15.16 3.83 11.86
C PRO A 262 14.79 5.20 11.29
N THR A 263 14.85 6.24 12.11
CA THR A 263 14.53 7.60 11.69
C THR A 263 15.54 8.08 10.64
N LEU A 264 15.03 8.61 9.53
CA LEU A 264 15.86 9.14 8.44
C LEU A 264 16.30 10.56 8.82
N ASP A 265 17.60 10.86 8.79
CA ASP A 265 18.06 12.24 8.96
C ASP A 265 17.90 13.03 7.65
N GLU A 266 16.94 13.96 7.64
CA GLU A 266 16.67 14.88 6.54
C GLU A 266 17.64 16.07 6.51
N GLY A 267 18.34 16.32 7.62
CA GLY A 267 19.24 17.44 7.84
C GLY A 267 18.58 18.71 8.39
N ASP A 268 17.29 18.93 8.13
CA ASP A 268 16.52 20.10 8.60
C ASP A 268 15.62 19.76 9.79
N PHE A 269 15.11 20.77 10.49
CA PHE A 269 14.14 20.62 11.58
C PHE A 269 12.79 21.25 11.23
N VAL A 270 11.74 20.72 11.87
CA VAL A 270 10.50 21.44 12.10
C VAL A 270 10.29 21.53 13.60
N ILE A 271 10.09 22.75 14.11
CA ILE A 271 9.67 22.99 15.49
C ILE A 271 8.19 23.38 15.48
N GLN A 272 7.38 22.71 16.28
CA GLN A 272 5.97 23.04 16.47
C GLN A 272 5.76 23.55 17.90
N PRO A 273 5.72 24.89 18.09
CA PRO A 273 5.34 25.46 19.37
C PRO A 273 3.83 25.33 19.58
N VAL A 274 3.43 24.80 20.73
CA VAL A 274 2.03 24.62 21.12
C VAL A 274 1.61 25.82 21.97
N LEU A 275 0.92 26.78 21.33
CA LEU A 275 0.37 27.95 22.01
C LEU A 275 -0.94 27.63 22.73
N LYS A 276 -1.35 28.53 23.62
CA LYS A 276 -2.67 28.44 24.26
C LYS A 276 -3.77 28.62 23.22
N THR A 277 -4.82 27.81 23.33
CA THR A 277 -6.02 27.88 22.51
C THR A 277 -6.64 29.28 22.55
N GLY A 278 -7.06 29.79 21.40
CA GLY A 278 -7.66 31.12 21.28
C GLY A 278 -6.64 32.29 21.28
N THR A 279 -5.35 32.00 21.15
CA THR A 279 -4.33 33.04 20.90
C THR A 279 -4.63 33.72 19.55
N SER A 280 -4.63 35.06 19.53
CA SER A 280 -4.90 35.81 18.29
C SER A 280 -3.76 35.65 17.29
N LEU A 281 -4.08 35.66 15.99
CA LEU A 281 -3.07 35.60 14.92
C LEU A 281 -1.96 36.64 15.08
N SER A 282 -2.32 37.87 15.48
CA SER A 282 -1.35 38.95 15.73
C SER A 282 -0.37 38.60 16.85
N LYS A 283 -0.85 37.99 17.94
CA LYS A 283 0.01 37.56 19.04
C LYS A 283 0.83 36.32 18.70
N THR A 284 0.26 35.40 17.91
CA THR A 284 0.96 34.26 17.34
C THR A 284 2.15 34.74 16.50
N VAL A 285 1.93 35.66 15.56
CA VAL A 285 3.00 36.24 14.72
C VAL A 285 4.09 36.89 15.58
N GLU A 286 3.72 37.74 16.55
CA GLU A 286 4.68 38.39 17.45
C GLU A 286 5.56 37.37 18.21
N THR A 287 4.92 36.33 18.76
CA THR A 287 5.60 35.29 19.55
C THR A 287 6.50 34.44 18.66
N THR A 288 6.02 34.04 17.49
CA THR A 288 6.79 33.28 16.50
C THR A 288 7.99 34.05 15.99
N THR A 289 7.83 35.33 15.63
CA THR A 289 8.95 36.17 15.20
C THR A 289 10.00 36.32 16.30
N ARG A 290 9.59 36.39 17.58
CA ARG A 290 10.55 36.39 18.69
C ARG A 290 11.33 35.08 18.79
N MET A 291 10.68 33.93 18.58
CA MET A 291 11.34 32.62 18.54
C MET A 291 12.33 32.52 17.37
N GLU A 292 11.94 32.95 16.17
CA GLU A 292 12.82 33.01 14.99
C GLU A 292 14.08 33.83 15.25
N GLN A 293 13.93 34.99 15.90
CA GLN A 293 15.05 35.87 16.25
C GLN A 293 16.01 35.24 17.26
N ILE A 294 15.51 34.52 18.26
CA ILE A 294 16.34 33.81 19.24
C ILE A 294 17.18 32.76 18.51
N LEU A 295 16.53 31.92 17.68
CA LEU A 295 17.20 30.85 16.95
C LEU A 295 18.28 31.37 15.99
N LEU A 296 17.96 32.41 15.21
CA LEU A 296 18.91 33.00 14.26
C LEU A 296 20.09 33.71 14.94
N LYS A 297 19.89 34.26 16.15
CA LYS A 297 20.90 35.03 16.86
C LYS A 297 21.86 34.15 17.65
N GLU A 298 21.33 33.13 18.34
CA GLU A 298 22.11 32.29 19.25
C GLU A 298 22.79 31.12 18.55
N PHE A 299 22.26 30.65 17.41
CA PHE A 299 22.74 29.45 16.73
C PHE A 299 23.25 29.74 15.31
N PRO A 300 24.58 29.79 15.11
CA PRO A 300 25.15 30.00 13.78
C PRO A 300 24.87 28.84 12.81
N GLU A 301 24.41 27.69 13.31
CA GLU A 301 24.01 26.51 12.52
C GLU A 301 22.76 26.75 11.69
N VAL A 302 21.89 27.69 12.08
CA VAL A 302 20.65 28.00 11.38
C VAL A 302 20.96 28.85 10.14
N ASP A 303 20.49 28.40 8.96
CA ASP A 303 20.57 29.15 7.71
C ASP A 303 19.34 30.04 7.53
N LYS A 304 18.15 29.43 7.66
CA LYS A 304 16.86 30.11 7.50
C LYS A 304 15.82 29.53 8.43
N VAL A 305 14.90 30.37 8.87
CA VAL A 305 13.70 29.97 9.60
C VAL A 305 12.50 30.49 8.83
N VAL A 306 11.54 29.61 8.58
CA VAL A 306 10.27 29.96 7.92
C VAL A 306 9.13 29.36 8.70
N SER A 307 8.29 30.22 9.27
CA SER A 307 7.13 29.80 10.03
C SER A 307 5.86 29.87 9.21
N ARG A 308 5.09 28.78 9.23
CA ARG A 308 3.74 28.71 8.68
C ARG A 308 2.75 28.72 9.84
N ILE A 309 1.84 29.69 9.85
CA ILE A 309 0.84 29.87 10.91
C ILE A 309 -0.54 29.62 10.32
N GLY A 310 -1.29 28.69 10.90
CA GLY A 310 -2.62 28.31 10.41
C GLY A 310 -2.63 27.66 9.03
N ALA A 311 -3.83 27.52 8.46
CA ALA A 311 -4.03 26.85 7.19
C ALA A 311 -3.62 27.69 5.97
N ALA A 312 -3.06 27.03 4.96
CA ALA A 312 -2.80 27.64 3.66
C ALA A 312 -4.12 27.82 2.86
N GLU A 313 -4.10 28.70 1.85
CA GLU A 313 -5.26 28.97 0.98
C GLU A 313 -5.78 27.70 0.27
N VAL A 314 -4.88 26.78 -0.06
CA VAL A 314 -5.25 25.40 -0.42
C VAL A 314 -5.23 24.57 0.87
N PRO A 315 -6.39 24.23 1.45
CA PRO A 315 -6.46 23.61 2.77
C PRO A 315 -6.14 22.12 2.67
N THR A 316 -4.86 21.79 2.48
CA THR A 316 -4.35 20.42 2.61
C THR A 316 -4.14 20.01 4.07
N ASP A 317 -4.11 20.98 4.98
CA ASP A 317 -3.85 20.82 6.41
C ASP A 317 -4.79 21.75 7.22
N PRO A 318 -5.66 21.21 8.09
CA PRO A 318 -6.62 22.01 8.85
C PRO A 318 -5.99 22.61 10.13
N MET A 319 -4.95 23.43 9.96
CA MET A 319 -4.28 24.11 11.08
C MET A 319 -5.06 25.32 11.58
N SER A 320 -5.17 25.45 12.91
CA SER A 320 -5.75 26.64 13.55
C SER A 320 -4.74 27.80 13.66
N MET A 321 -5.19 29.00 14.00
CA MET A 321 -4.36 30.22 14.04
C MET A 321 -3.29 30.22 15.16
N GLU A 322 -3.40 29.30 16.12
CA GLU A 322 -2.41 29.04 17.17
C GLU A 322 -1.42 27.92 16.83
N GLU A 323 -1.64 27.17 15.75
CA GLU A 323 -0.73 26.12 15.29
C GLU A 323 0.31 26.70 14.34
N ILE A 324 1.57 26.30 14.56
CA ILE A 324 2.73 26.84 13.85
C ILE A 324 3.63 25.68 13.43
N ASP A 325 4.04 25.69 12.15
CA ASP A 325 5.14 24.88 11.66
C ASP A 325 6.34 25.79 11.40
N MET A 326 7.33 25.75 12.30
CA MET A 326 8.58 26.49 12.11
C MET A 326 9.61 25.60 11.43
N ILE A 327 9.77 25.77 10.12
CA ILE A 327 10.75 25.04 9.31
C ILE A 327 12.11 25.72 9.45
N ILE A 328 13.08 24.99 9.97
CA ILE A 328 14.45 25.46 10.21
C ILE A 328 15.38 24.75 9.25
N LYS A 329 15.88 25.51 8.28
CA LYS A 329 16.92 25.05 7.37
C LYS A 329 18.28 25.16 8.06
N LEU A 330 19.01 24.06 8.14
CA LEU A 330 20.32 24.01 8.79
C LEU A 330 21.47 24.07 7.79
N LYS A 331 22.58 24.65 8.23
CA LYS A 331 23.84 24.59 7.49
C LYS A 331 24.39 23.16 7.51
N PRO A 332 25.27 22.78 6.56
CA PRO A 332 25.87 21.46 6.54
C PRO A 332 26.54 21.10 7.87
N ARG A 333 26.30 19.88 8.37
CA ARG A 333 26.77 19.40 9.70
C ARG A 333 28.26 19.62 9.99
N LYS A 334 29.11 19.64 8.95
CA LYS A 334 30.56 19.88 9.10
C LYS A 334 30.92 21.30 9.57
N THR A 335 30.00 22.26 9.46
CA THR A 335 30.21 23.65 9.87
C THR A 335 29.58 23.97 11.23
N TRP A 336 29.07 22.97 11.95
CA TRP A 336 28.42 23.17 13.25
C TRP A 336 29.45 23.44 14.35
N THR A 337 29.08 24.32 15.29
CA THR A 337 29.95 24.80 16.38
C THR A 337 29.33 24.60 17.77
N SER A 338 28.01 24.72 17.89
CA SER A 338 27.28 24.68 19.16
C SER A 338 26.94 23.25 19.62
N ALA A 339 26.78 22.31 18.68
CA ALA A 339 26.43 20.92 18.94
C ALA A 339 27.09 19.96 17.93
N LYS A 340 27.32 18.72 18.34
CA LYS A 340 27.88 17.65 17.46
C LYS A 340 26.81 16.78 16.84
N THR A 341 25.66 16.67 17.50
CA THR A 341 24.53 15.83 17.10
C THR A 341 23.27 16.66 16.95
N LYS A 342 22.32 16.15 16.19
CA LYS A 342 21.05 16.83 15.94
C LYS A 342 20.22 16.86 17.22
N GLU A 343 20.26 15.78 17.98
CA GLU A 343 19.60 15.61 19.27
C GLU A 343 20.13 16.60 20.31
N GLU A 344 21.46 16.78 20.38
CA GLU A 344 22.08 17.81 21.23
C GLU A 344 21.67 19.22 20.80
N LEU A 345 21.60 19.50 19.49
CA LEU A 345 21.15 20.80 18.98
C LEU A 345 19.67 21.06 19.33
N ALA A 346 18.81 20.04 19.24
CA ALA A 346 17.41 20.16 19.64
C ALA A 346 17.25 20.48 21.13
N GLU A 347 18.06 19.86 22.00
CA GLU A 347 18.05 20.17 23.43
C GLU A 347 18.49 21.61 23.70
N ARG A 348 19.53 22.08 22.99
CA ARG A 348 19.97 23.48 23.07
C ARG A 348 18.92 24.46 22.56
N PHE A 349 18.21 24.13 21.48
CA PHE A 349 17.08 24.92 21.00
C PHE A 349 15.96 24.98 22.06
N LYS A 350 15.64 23.85 22.70
CA LYS A 350 14.64 23.78 23.77
C LYS A 350 15.05 24.65 24.97
N GLU A 351 16.31 24.60 25.38
CA GLU A 351 16.87 25.43 26.45
C GLU A 351 16.79 26.92 26.10
N ALA A 352 17.20 27.33 24.89
CA ALA A 352 17.15 28.72 24.45
C ALA A 352 15.72 29.27 24.32
N LEU A 353 14.78 28.43 23.87
CA LEU A 353 13.37 28.81 23.71
C LEU A 353 12.60 28.82 25.05
N SER A 354 13.11 28.15 26.10
CA SER A 354 12.48 28.08 27.43
C SER A 354 12.28 29.45 28.12
N VAL A 355 12.93 30.50 27.61
CA VAL A 355 12.73 31.91 28.03
C VAL A 355 11.28 32.36 27.82
N LEU A 356 10.53 31.71 26.93
CA LEU A 356 9.12 31.97 26.69
C LEU A 356 8.24 31.06 27.57
N PRO A 357 7.60 31.58 28.63
CA PRO A 357 6.87 30.76 29.57
C PRO A 357 5.56 30.22 28.95
N GLY A 358 5.26 28.95 29.23
CA GLY A 358 3.97 28.33 28.90
C GLY A 358 3.81 27.91 27.44
N ILE A 359 4.91 27.68 26.73
CA ILE A 359 4.93 27.10 25.37
C ILE A 359 5.63 25.74 25.44
N GLU A 360 4.97 24.71 24.92
CA GLU A 360 5.58 23.39 24.72
C GLU A 360 6.13 23.31 23.28
N TYR A 361 7.25 22.60 23.09
CA TYR A 361 7.92 22.53 21.79
C TYR A 361 8.03 21.08 21.33
N GLU A 362 7.44 20.78 20.18
CA GLU A 362 7.67 19.52 19.46
C GLU A 362 8.81 19.70 18.46
N PHE A 363 9.73 18.75 18.40
CA PHE A 363 10.75 18.73 17.34
C PHE A 363 10.56 17.51 16.46
N THR A 364 10.58 17.74 15.16
CA THR A 364 10.44 16.71 14.14
C THR A 364 11.18 17.15 12.87
N GLN A 365 10.94 16.47 11.75
CA GLN A 365 11.52 16.76 10.45
C GLN A 365 10.43 16.91 9.38
N PRO A 366 10.68 17.66 8.29
CA PRO A 366 9.64 17.98 7.32
C PRO A 366 8.93 16.78 6.68
N ILE A 367 9.66 15.74 6.27
CA ILE A 367 9.07 14.54 5.65
C ILE A 367 8.53 13.61 6.73
N GLU A 368 9.27 13.39 7.82
CA GLU A 368 8.86 12.56 8.96
C GLU A 368 7.51 13.00 9.53
N MET A 369 7.35 14.29 9.84
CA MET A 369 6.10 14.87 10.34
C MET A 369 4.93 14.58 9.39
N ARG A 370 5.13 14.82 8.08
CA ARG A 370 4.07 14.61 7.08
C ARG A 370 3.77 13.15 6.86
N PHE A 371 4.78 12.29 6.96
CA PHE A 371 4.62 10.84 6.87
C PHE A 371 3.80 10.31 8.04
N ASN A 372 4.15 10.69 9.28
CA ASN A 372 3.42 10.33 10.49
C ASN A 372 1.96 10.82 10.41
N GLU A 373 1.75 12.08 10.02
CA GLU A 373 0.43 12.69 9.91
C GLU A 373 -0.45 12.01 8.85
N LEU A 374 0.10 11.70 7.67
CA LEU A 374 -0.65 11.06 6.58
C LEU A 374 -1.03 9.61 6.89
N ILE A 375 -0.21 8.90 7.66
CA ILE A 375 -0.45 7.49 7.95
C ILE A 375 -1.36 7.31 9.15
N THR A 376 -1.11 8.06 10.22
CA THR A 376 -1.72 7.80 11.54
C THR A 376 -2.68 8.91 11.97
N GLY A 377 -2.71 10.03 11.24
CA GLY A 377 -3.47 11.23 11.61
C GLY A 377 -2.88 11.99 12.80
N VAL A 378 -1.65 11.67 13.21
CA VAL A 378 -0.93 12.27 14.34
C VAL A 378 0.51 12.53 13.92
N ARG A 379 1.13 13.61 14.42
CA ARG A 379 2.45 14.09 14.00
C ARG A 379 3.64 13.46 14.76
N ALA A 380 3.36 12.77 15.86
CA ALA A 380 4.34 12.17 16.75
C ALA A 380 4.54 10.65 16.54
N ASP A 381 5.61 10.10 17.14
CA ASP A 381 5.96 8.67 17.05
C ASP A 381 4.94 7.75 17.71
N ILE A 382 4.40 8.16 18.86
CA ILE A 382 3.37 7.44 19.62
C ILE A 382 2.16 8.35 19.78
N ALA A 383 0.98 7.80 19.51
CA ALA A 383 -0.29 8.48 19.74
C ALA A 383 -1.14 7.69 20.73
N ILE A 384 -1.29 8.18 21.96
CA ILE A 384 -2.21 7.60 22.94
C ILE A 384 -3.60 8.21 22.67
N LYS A 385 -4.47 7.45 22.03
CA LYS A 385 -5.81 7.87 21.61
C LYS A 385 -6.84 7.49 22.67
N ILE A 386 -7.54 8.46 23.23
CA ILE A 386 -8.59 8.24 24.23
C ILE A 386 -9.94 8.51 23.57
N PHE A 387 -10.77 7.48 23.45
CA PHE A 387 -12.08 7.55 22.79
C PHE A 387 -13.21 7.69 23.79
N GLY A 388 -14.22 8.51 23.47
CA GLY A 388 -15.42 8.69 24.29
C GLY A 388 -16.33 9.82 23.82
N ASP A 389 -17.61 9.78 24.20
CA ASP A 389 -18.60 10.79 23.75
C ASP A 389 -18.50 12.12 24.50
N ASP A 390 -18.11 12.08 25.77
CA ASP A 390 -17.93 13.25 26.65
C ASP A 390 -16.52 13.83 26.49
N LEU A 391 -16.41 14.93 25.72
CA LEU A 391 -15.16 15.63 25.42
C LEU A 391 -14.45 16.13 26.69
N THR A 392 -15.20 16.62 27.68
CA THR A 392 -14.61 17.14 28.91
C THR A 392 -13.99 16.02 29.74
N TYR A 393 -14.67 14.87 29.80
CA TYR A 393 -14.15 13.71 30.52
C TYR A 393 -12.87 13.14 29.87
N ILE A 394 -12.87 12.97 28.54
CA ILE A 394 -11.70 12.41 27.85
C ILE A 394 -10.51 13.39 27.84
N ASP A 395 -10.74 14.71 27.80
CA ASP A 395 -9.69 15.73 27.93
C ASP A 395 -9.05 15.71 29.32
N GLN A 396 -9.85 15.62 30.39
CA GLN A 396 -9.34 15.45 31.77
C GLN A 396 -8.50 14.18 31.91
N LYS A 397 -8.95 13.06 31.32
CA LYS A 397 -8.18 11.81 31.31
C LYS A 397 -6.91 11.90 30.50
N ALA A 398 -6.89 12.68 29.42
CA ALA A 398 -5.70 12.93 28.64
C ALA A 398 -4.67 13.78 29.41
N ILE A 399 -5.11 14.78 30.18
CA ILE A 399 -4.24 15.55 31.11
C ILE A 399 -3.64 14.64 32.19
N GLU A 400 -4.45 13.75 32.77
CA GLU A 400 -4.00 12.76 33.76
C GLU A 400 -2.96 11.82 33.17
N ILE A 401 -3.21 11.27 31.98
CA ILE A 401 -2.26 10.41 31.25
C ILE A 401 -0.97 11.16 30.96
N LYS A 402 -1.04 12.41 30.48
CA LYS A 402 0.14 13.25 30.22
C LYS A 402 1.03 13.34 31.48
N ALA A 403 0.45 13.68 32.62
CA ALA A 403 1.20 13.83 33.88
C ALA A 403 1.84 12.50 34.34
N LEU A 404 1.21 11.36 34.07
CA LEU A 404 1.73 10.04 34.42
C LEU A 404 2.93 9.62 33.56
N ILE A 405 2.96 10.03 32.30
CA ILE A 405 3.98 9.60 31.34
C ILE A 405 5.20 10.52 31.25
N GLU A 406 5.12 11.75 31.78
CA GLU A 406 6.25 12.71 31.82
C GLU A 406 7.50 12.17 32.56
N GLY A 407 7.34 11.20 33.46
CA GLY A 407 8.46 10.56 34.18
C GLY A 407 9.07 9.35 33.49
N ILE A 408 8.55 8.91 32.34
CA ILE A 408 8.99 7.68 31.67
C ILE A 408 10.26 7.96 30.85
N PRO A 409 11.38 7.25 31.10
CA PRO A 409 12.61 7.45 30.34
C PRO A 409 12.39 7.21 28.84
N GLY A 410 12.76 8.18 28.02
CA GLY A 410 12.65 8.13 26.57
C GLY A 410 11.31 8.59 25.98
N ALA A 411 10.31 8.90 26.81
CA ALA A 411 9.10 9.61 26.39
C ALA A 411 9.38 11.13 26.47
N GLU A 412 9.65 11.73 25.32
CA GLU A 412 9.98 13.16 25.20
C GLU A 412 8.90 13.91 24.42
N ASP A 413 8.89 15.23 24.58
CA ASP A 413 7.99 16.16 23.88
C ASP A 413 6.51 15.71 23.95
N ILE A 414 6.06 15.36 25.15
CA ILE A 414 4.69 14.90 25.40
C ILE A 414 3.73 16.07 25.25
N ILE A 415 2.85 16.00 24.25
CA ILE A 415 1.93 17.07 23.89
C ILE A 415 0.50 16.56 23.93
N LEU A 416 -0.36 17.34 24.58
CA LEU A 416 -1.79 17.09 24.58
C LEU A 416 -2.47 17.85 23.44
N GLU A 417 -3.23 17.14 22.61
CA GLU A 417 -4.11 17.75 21.61
C GLU A 417 -5.13 18.67 22.30
N LYS A 418 -5.13 19.95 21.94
CA LYS A 418 -6.03 20.94 22.53
C LYS A 418 -7.43 20.81 21.95
N THR A 419 -8.31 20.09 22.64
CA THR A 419 -9.71 19.91 22.21
C THR A 419 -10.71 20.82 22.92
N ALA A 420 -10.34 21.35 24.09
CA ALA A 420 -11.17 22.22 24.92
C ALA A 420 -10.49 23.58 25.23
N GLY A 421 -11.24 24.51 25.81
CA GLY A 421 -10.71 25.78 26.32
C GLY A 421 -10.65 26.91 25.29
N LEU A 422 -11.43 26.84 24.20
CA LEU A 422 -11.53 27.97 23.25
C LEU A 422 -12.43 29.06 23.83
N PRO A 423 -11.92 30.26 24.14
CA PRO A 423 -12.76 31.38 24.57
C PRO A 423 -13.61 31.86 23.38
N GLN A 424 -14.93 31.88 23.56
CA GLN A 424 -15.90 32.35 22.58
C GLN A 424 -16.89 33.33 23.21
N ILE A 425 -17.42 34.24 22.39
CA ILE A 425 -18.56 35.07 22.78
C ILE A 425 -19.83 34.32 22.38
N ARG A 426 -20.62 33.91 23.37
CA ARG A 426 -21.85 33.15 23.16
C ARG A 426 -23.05 34.09 23.17
N VAL A 427 -23.75 34.18 22.04
CA VAL A 427 -25.01 34.90 21.90
C VAL A 427 -26.16 33.91 22.00
N THR A 428 -26.90 33.95 23.10
CA THR A 428 -28.05 33.06 23.35
C THR A 428 -29.35 33.84 23.18
N TYR A 429 -30.07 33.58 22.11
CA TYR A 429 -31.31 34.30 21.80
C TYR A 429 -32.43 33.98 22.79
N LEU A 430 -33.03 35.03 23.35
CA LEU A 430 -34.21 34.95 24.21
C LEU A 430 -35.45 34.82 23.32
N ARG A 431 -35.86 33.57 23.03
CA ARG A 431 -36.92 33.29 22.04
C ARG A 431 -38.22 34.03 22.29
N ASP A 432 -38.60 34.23 23.56
CA ASP A 432 -39.82 34.96 23.93
C ASP A 432 -39.76 36.44 23.53
N LYS A 433 -38.61 37.09 23.75
CA LYS A 433 -38.36 38.49 23.35
C LYS A 433 -38.28 38.61 21.84
N VAL A 434 -37.56 37.70 21.20
CA VAL A 434 -37.44 37.66 19.73
C VAL A 434 -38.81 37.50 19.06
N ALA A 435 -39.68 36.65 19.62
CA ALA A 435 -41.06 36.49 19.16
C ALA A 435 -41.91 37.74 19.38
N TYR A 436 -41.79 38.38 20.56
CA TYR A 436 -42.50 39.62 20.89
C TYR A 436 -42.16 40.77 19.92
N TYR A 437 -40.88 40.93 19.59
CA TYR A 437 -40.41 41.98 18.67
C TYR A 437 -40.53 41.61 17.18
N GLY A 438 -40.89 40.36 16.86
CA GLY A 438 -41.15 39.92 15.49
C GLY A 438 -39.91 39.85 14.58
N VAL A 439 -38.71 39.66 15.13
CA VAL A 439 -37.46 39.61 14.34
C VAL A 439 -37.00 38.16 14.15
N PRO A 440 -36.76 37.68 12.91
CA PRO A 440 -36.25 36.32 12.72
C PRO A 440 -34.82 36.15 13.24
N ILE A 441 -34.54 35.02 13.91
CA ILE A 441 -33.17 34.67 14.37
C ILE A 441 -32.17 34.63 13.21
N LYS A 442 -32.60 34.20 12.02
CA LYS A 442 -31.78 34.23 10.80
C LYS A 442 -31.28 35.65 10.48
N THR A 443 -32.14 36.65 10.65
CA THR A 443 -31.81 38.06 10.42
C THR A 443 -30.83 38.56 11.47
N LEU A 444 -31.02 38.21 12.74
CA LEU A 444 -30.09 38.54 13.82
C LEU A 444 -28.69 37.95 13.58
N ASN A 445 -28.62 36.68 13.18
CA ASN A 445 -27.37 36.04 12.79
C ASN A 445 -26.72 36.74 11.60
N SER A 446 -27.50 37.15 10.60
CA SER A 446 -26.99 37.91 9.45
C SER A 446 -26.39 39.23 9.91
N TYR A 447 -27.07 39.99 10.77
CA TYR A 447 -26.55 41.27 11.29
C TYR A 447 -25.25 41.08 12.06
N LEU A 448 -25.17 40.07 12.92
CA LEU A 448 -23.93 39.73 13.62
C LEU A 448 -22.80 39.35 12.65
N SER A 449 -23.06 38.47 11.67
CA SER A 449 -22.06 38.02 10.71
C SER A 449 -21.57 39.17 9.82
N THR A 450 -22.48 40.03 9.35
CA THR A 450 -22.15 41.20 8.54
C THR A 450 -21.37 42.21 9.38
N ALA A 451 -21.84 42.56 10.58
CA ALA A 451 -21.25 43.61 11.39
C ALA A 451 -19.81 43.28 11.86
N PHE A 452 -19.58 42.06 12.36
CA PHE A 452 -18.31 41.68 13.00
C PHE A 452 -17.41 40.85 12.10
N GLY A 453 -17.95 39.78 11.51
CA GLY A 453 -17.21 38.86 10.63
C GLY A 453 -16.92 39.45 9.24
N GLY A 454 -17.79 40.33 8.78
CA GLY A 454 -17.77 40.89 7.43
C GLY A 454 -18.33 39.89 6.43
N GLN A 455 -19.45 40.28 5.81
CA GLN A 455 -20.10 39.45 4.80
C GLN A 455 -19.70 39.93 3.41
N ALA A 456 -19.26 39.01 2.55
CA ALA A 456 -19.02 39.30 1.14
C ALA A 456 -20.37 39.64 0.47
N THR A 457 -20.51 40.87 -0.02
CA THR A 457 -21.71 41.37 -0.70
C THR A 457 -21.54 41.43 -2.21
N GLY A 458 -20.32 41.25 -2.71
CA GLY A 458 -20.01 41.24 -4.13
C GLY A 458 -18.54 40.94 -4.36
N VAL A 459 -18.11 41.05 -5.61
CA VAL A 459 -16.73 40.86 -6.03
C VAL A 459 -16.32 42.03 -6.91
N VAL A 460 -15.10 42.51 -6.73
CA VAL A 460 -14.46 43.53 -7.57
C VAL A 460 -13.46 42.82 -8.47
N PHE A 461 -13.58 43.03 -9.79
CA PHE A 461 -12.67 42.47 -10.77
C PHE A 461 -11.69 43.53 -11.25
N GLU A 462 -10.39 43.20 -11.24
CA GLU A 462 -9.32 44.01 -11.81
C GLU A 462 -8.55 43.17 -12.82
N GLY A 463 -8.99 43.20 -14.09
CA GLY A 463 -8.48 42.28 -15.12
C GLY A 463 -8.86 40.83 -14.80
N GLU A 464 -7.86 39.97 -14.62
CA GLU A 464 -8.03 38.57 -14.18
C GLU A 464 -8.09 38.39 -12.65
N LYS A 465 -7.76 39.44 -11.87
CA LYS A 465 -7.78 39.38 -10.42
C LYS A 465 -9.21 39.58 -9.89
N ARG A 466 -9.53 38.84 -8.83
CA ARG A 466 -10.83 38.89 -8.15
C ARG A 466 -10.63 39.21 -6.67
N PHE A 467 -11.33 40.21 -6.19
CA PHE A 467 -11.33 40.62 -4.78
C PHE A 467 -12.75 40.57 -4.22
N ASP A 468 -12.91 40.12 -2.98
CA ASP A 468 -14.23 40.14 -2.33
C ASP A 468 -14.54 41.56 -1.81
N LEU A 469 -15.73 42.06 -2.13
CA LEU A 469 -16.29 43.27 -1.54
C LEU A 469 -17.03 42.90 -0.26
N VAL A 470 -16.53 43.37 0.89
CA VAL A 470 -17.04 42.98 2.21
C VAL A 470 -17.65 44.18 2.93
N VAL A 471 -18.85 44.01 3.49
CA VAL A 471 -19.49 44.99 4.38
C VAL A 471 -19.30 44.55 5.82
N ARG A 472 -18.80 45.46 6.66
CA ARG A 472 -18.60 45.29 8.11
C ARG A 472 -18.60 46.63 8.83
N LEU A 473 -18.77 46.61 10.15
CA LEU A 473 -18.65 47.81 10.98
C LEU A 473 -17.21 48.35 10.96
N ASP A 474 -17.08 49.65 11.23
CA ASP A 474 -15.78 50.27 11.52
C ASP A 474 -15.09 49.51 12.65
N GLN A 475 -13.76 49.41 12.59
CA GLN A 475 -12.95 48.70 13.58
C GLN A 475 -13.21 49.18 15.02
N GLN A 476 -13.52 50.47 15.23
CA GLN A 476 -13.79 51.03 16.56
C GLN A 476 -15.10 50.52 17.20
N HIS A 477 -15.99 49.90 16.42
CA HIS A 477 -17.30 49.41 16.86
C HIS A 477 -17.41 47.89 16.83
N ARG A 478 -16.28 47.17 16.84
CA ARG A 478 -16.25 45.70 16.77
C ARG A 478 -15.12 45.04 17.54
N THR A 479 -14.61 45.70 18.57
CA THR A 479 -13.48 45.20 19.37
C THR A 479 -13.93 44.53 20.67
N ASP A 480 -15.02 45.02 21.26
CA ASP A 480 -15.45 44.62 22.60
C ASP A 480 -16.78 43.85 22.55
N ILE A 481 -17.02 43.00 23.55
CA ILE A 481 -18.33 42.36 23.77
C ILE A 481 -19.45 43.40 23.97
N GLU A 482 -19.13 44.57 24.52
CA GLU A 482 -20.07 45.69 24.63
C GLU A 482 -20.56 46.22 23.27
N ASP A 483 -19.76 46.08 22.22
CA ASP A 483 -20.18 46.49 20.88
C ASP A 483 -21.23 45.54 20.32
N ILE A 484 -21.13 44.24 20.67
CA ILE A 484 -22.15 43.24 20.34
C ILE A 484 -23.43 43.53 21.11
N ARG A 485 -23.35 43.87 22.41
CA ARG A 485 -24.50 44.22 23.25
C ARG A 485 -25.26 45.45 22.74
N ARG A 486 -24.51 46.46 22.29
CA ARG A 486 -25.04 47.73 21.77
C ARG A 486 -25.42 47.70 20.29
N LEU A 487 -25.20 46.57 19.60
CA LEU A 487 -25.56 46.41 18.19
C LEU A 487 -27.05 46.72 17.99
N LYS A 488 -27.35 47.73 17.19
CA LYS A 488 -28.74 48.16 16.93
C LYS A 488 -29.40 47.24 15.91
N VAL A 489 -30.51 46.64 16.30
CA VAL A 489 -31.34 45.77 15.46
C VAL A 489 -32.60 46.53 15.04
N PRO A 490 -32.85 46.74 13.73
CA PRO A 490 -34.08 47.33 13.25
C PRO A 490 -35.26 46.36 13.42
N LEU A 491 -36.36 46.88 13.96
CA LEU A 491 -37.64 46.20 14.11
C LEU A 491 -38.50 46.38 12.84
N PRO A 492 -39.49 45.50 12.59
CA PRO A 492 -40.42 45.66 11.46
C PRO A 492 -41.16 47.01 11.46
N GLY A 493 -41.36 47.62 12.63
CA GLY A 493 -41.99 48.94 12.79
C GLY A 493 -41.07 50.14 12.58
N GLY A 494 -39.80 49.95 12.24
CA GLY A 494 -38.81 51.02 12.00
C GLY A 494 -38.05 51.50 13.24
N GLU A 495 -38.49 51.11 14.45
CA GLU A 495 -37.73 51.33 15.69
C GLU A 495 -36.47 50.45 15.73
N GLN A 496 -35.49 50.82 16.57
CA GLN A 496 -34.27 50.05 16.76
C GLN A 496 -34.09 49.70 18.23
N VAL A 497 -33.75 48.44 18.50
CA VAL A 497 -33.43 47.95 19.85
C VAL A 497 -32.01 47.41 19.90
N PRO A 498 -31.29 47.55 21.02
CA PRO A 498 -29.99 46.91 21.18
C PRO A 498 -30.14 45.38 21.23
N LEU A 499 -29.16 44.65 20.70
CA LEU A 499 -29.18 43.19 20.68
C LEU A 499 -29.30 42.57 22.07
N ALA A 500 -28.82 43.26 23.12
CA ALA A 500 -28.95 42.84 24.51
C ALA A 500 -30.42 42.65 24.98
N GLU A 501 -31.40 43.31 24.36
CA GLU A 501 -32.84 43.09 24.66
C GLU A 501 -33.38 41.78 24.06
N LEU A 502 -32.69 41.23 23.06
CA LEU A 502 -33.09 40.07 22.29
C LEU A 502 -32.25 38.81 22.61
N ALA A 503 -31.07 38.96 23.21
CA ALA A 503 -30.15 37.87 23.50
C ALA A 503 -29.29 38.13 24.74
N THR A 504 -28.92 37.07 25.45
CA THR A 504 -27.86 37.11 26.47
C THR A 504 -26.51 36.90 25.80
N ILE A 505 -25.54 37.74 26.14
CA ILE A 505 -24.24 37.82 25.47
C ILE A 505 -23.15 37.73 26.53
N ASP A 506 -22.51 36.57 26.61
CA ASP A 506 -21.55 36.23 27.66
C ASP A 506 -20.30 35.55 27.07
N TYR A 507 -19.19 35.60 27.81
CA TYR A 507 -18.04 34.77 27.52
C TYR A 507 -18.34 33.32 27.91
N ALA A 508 -17.94 32.39 27.07
CA ALA A 508 -18.04 30.97 27.33
C ALA A 508 -16.82 30.25 26.78
N GLU A 509 -16.50 29.10 27.36
CA GLU A 509 -15.56 28.18 26.74
C GLU A 509 -16.29 27.25 25.78
N GLY A 510 -15.65 26.96 24.65
CA GLY A 510 -16.11 26.01 23.65
C GLY A 510 -15.04 24.97 23.34
N PRO A 511 -15.41 23.89 22.62
CA PRO A 511 -14.43 22.99 22.06
C PRO A 511 -13.60 23.74 21.00
N ALA A 512 -12.27 23.63 21.10
CA ALA A 512 -11.35 24.19 20.12
C ALA A 512 -11.35 23.39 18.81
N LYS A 513 -11.38 22.06 18.98
CA LYS A 513 -11.32 21.08 17.90
C LYS A 513 -12.09 19.84 18.32
N ILE A 514 -12.85 19.26 17.39
CA ILE A 514 -13.53 17.98 17.63
C ILE A 514 -12.93 16.93 16.69
N SER A 515 -11.90 16.24 17.19
CA SER A 515 -11.24 15.16 16.48
C SER A 515 -12.08 13.89 16.52
N ARG A 516 -12.23 13.24 15.36
CA ARG A 516 -12.95 11.98 15.22
C ARG A 516 -12.17 10.98 14.41
N GLU A 517 -12.28 9.71 14.77
CA GLU A 517 -11.74 8.58 14.03
C GLU A 517 -12.81 7.48 14.04
N ASN A 518 -13.16 6.96 12.86
CA ASN A 518 -14.29 6.04 12.66
C ASN A 518 -15.61 6.54 13.31
N ALA A 519 -15.89 7.84 13.18
CA ALA A 519 -17.03 8.56 13.77
C ALA A 519 -17.04 8.68 15.32
N HIS A 520 -16.09 8.09 16.02
CA HIS A 520 -15.93 8.25 17.47
C HIS A 520 -15.08 9.49 17.78
N ARG A 521 -15.50 10.28 18.78
CA ARG A 521 -14.70 11.41 19.28
C ARG A 521 -13.48 10.87 20.02
N ARG A 522 -12.34 11.56 19.85
CA ARG A 522 -11.10 11.21 20.54
C ARG A 522 -10.32 12.46 20.98
N VAL A 523 -9.48 12.27 21.98
CA VAL A 523 -8.37 13.17 22.34
C VAL A 523 -7.08 12.39 22.25
N VAL A 524 -6.03 13.02 21.74
CA VAL A 524 -4.71 12.39 21.56
C VAL A 524 -3.69 12.99 22.51
N VAL A 525 -2.94 12.12 23.18
CA VAL A 525 -1.66 12.48 23.81
C VAL A 525 -0.55 12.00 22.89
N SER A 526 0.15 12.94 22.27
CA SER A 526 1.29 12.72 21.38
C SER A 526 2.56 12.58 22.21
N VAL A 527 3.42 11.61 21.86
CA VAL A 527 4.70 11.37 22.52
C VAL A 527 5.75 11.05 21.46
N ASN A 528 6.87 11.75 21.48
CA ASN A 528 8.02 11.42 20.65
C ASN A 528 9.03 10.59 21.44
N VAL A 529 9.73 9.69 20.76
CA VAL A 529 10.67 8.78 21.42
C VAL A 529 12.10 9.22 21.13
N ARG A 530 12.90 9.42 22.19
CA ARG A 530 14.31 9.78 22.05
C ARG A 530 15.18 8.94 22.97
N ASN A 531 16.40 8.63 22.51
CA ASN A 531 17.41 7.88 23.26
C ASN A 531 16.93 6.52 23.80
N ARG A 532 15.88 5.95 23.20
CA ARG A 532 15.28 4.67 23.58
C ARG A 532 14.49 4.10 22.39
N ASP A 533 14.13 2.82 22.44
CA ASP A 533 13.34 2.19 21.39
C ASP A 533 11.83 2.38 21.59
N LEU A 534 11.11 2.47 20.47
CA LEU A 534 9.67 2.70 20.42
C LEU A 534 8.87 1.64 21.19
N GLN A 535 9.21 0.36 21.02
CA GLN A 535 8.49 -0.74 21.64
C GLN A 535 8.56 -0.72 23.17
N SER A 536 9.76 -0.50 23.73
CA SER A 536 9.95 -0.44 25.18
C SER A 536 9.23 0.76 25.81
N VAL A 537 9.27 1.93 25.17
CA VAL A 537 8.58 3.12 25.67
C VAL A 537 7.06 2.92 25.69
N VAL A 538 6.48 2.35 24.64
CA VAL A 538 5.04 2.03 24.61
C VAL A 538 4.68 0.99 25.67
N HIS A 539 5.55 0.01 25.91
CA HIS A 539 5.32 -1.00 26.96
C HIS A 539 5.29 -0.37 28.36
N ASP A 540 6.24 0.53 28.66
CA ASP A 540 6.28 1.24 29.93
C ASP A 540 5.06 2.16 30.09
N ILE A 541 4.69 2.90 29.05
CA ILE A 541 3.48 3.74 29.02
C ILE A 541 2.23 2.90 29.29
N ARG A 542 2.04 1.79 28.57
CA ARG A 542 0.90 0.88 28.78
C ARG A 542 0.83 0.39 30.21
N THR A 543 1.97 -0.05 30.77
CA THR A 543 2.04 -0.58 32.12
C THR A 543 1.64 0.46 33.18
N VAL A 544 2.04 1.72 33.01
CA VAL A 544 1.66 2.82 33.91
C VAL A 544 0.18 3.17 33.74
N VAL A 545 -0.29 3.35 32.50
CA VAL A 545 -1.66 3.74 32.19
C VAL A 545 -2.67 2.67 32.62
N ASP A 546 -2.42 1.39 32.31
CA ASP A 546 -3.33 0.28 32.67
C ASP A 546 -3.44 0.08 34.18
N ARG A 547 -2.43 0.50 34.95
CA ARG A 547 -2.41 0.38 36.41
C ARG A 547 -3.10 1.55 37.11
N GLU A 548 -2.83 2.77 36.67
CA GLU A 548 -3.24 3.98 37.39
C GLU A 548 -4.51 4.63 36.82
N VAL A 549 -4.86 4.39 35.54
CA VAL A 549 -5.99 5.05 34.87
C VAL A 549 -7.20 4.12 34.77
N THR A 550 -8.28 4.46 35.48
CA THR A 550 -9.59 3.80 35.34
C THR A 550 -10.53 4.59 34.43
N LEU A 551 -11.15 3.92 33.45
CA LEU A 551 -12.05 4.52 32.46
C LEU A 551 -13.53 4.20 32.74
N LYS A 552 -14.43 5.08 32.30
CA LYS A 552 -15.89 4.87 32.38
C LYS A 552 -16.35 3.94 31.25
N PRO A 553 -17.47 3.19 31.43
CA PRO A 553 -18.06 2.43 30.34
C PRO A 553 -18.31 3.30 29.11
N GLY A 554 -17.98 2.79 27.92
CA GLY A 554 -18.07 3.54 26.66
C GLY A 554 -16.84 4.40 26.34
N THR A 555 -15.80 4.36 27.17
CA THR A 555 -14.48 4.98 26.89
C THR A 555 -13.38 3.93 26.84
N TYR A 556 -12.43 4.07 25.91
CA TYR A 556 -11.31 3.15 25.74
C TYR A 556 -10.07 3.88 25.24
N ILE A 557 -8.89 3.29 25.48
CA ILE A 557 -7.60 3.80 25.02
C ILE A 557 -7.07 2.89 23.91
N ASP A 558 -6.49 3.49 22.89
CA ASP A 558 -5.74 2.80 21.85
C ASP A 558 -4.38 3.50 21.62
N TYR A 559 -3.41 2.76 21.12
CA TYR A 559 -2.05 3.25 20.88
C TYR A 559 -1.73 3.20 19.39
N GLY A 560 -1.71 4.38 18.76
CA GLY A 560 -1.35 4.57 17.36
C GLY A 560 0.05 5.17 17.19
N GLY A 561 0.29 5.76 16.02
CA GLY A 561 1.59 6.30 15.63
C GLY A 561 2.42 5.26 14.88
N GLN A 562 3.74 5.41 14.87
CA GLN A 562 4.65 4.42 14.30
C GLN A 562 4.55 3.05 14.98
N PHE A 563 4.08 3.01 16.23
CA PHE A 563 3.89 1.76 16.98
C PHE A 563 2.85 0.84 16.32
N GLU A 564 1.79 1.40 15.74
CA GLU A 564 0.79 0.62 15.00
C GLU A 564 1.41 -0.08 13.79
N ASN A 565 2.25 0.66 13.04
CA ASN A 565 2.99 0.11 11.90
C ASN A 565 3.99 -0.96 12.34
N LEU A 566 4.68 -0.77 13.46
CA LEU A 566 5.56 -1.77 14.07
C LEU A 566 4.79 -3.05 14.44
N GLN A 567 3.62 -2.91 15.07
CA GLN A 567 2.80 -4.06 15.48
C GLN A 567 2.28 -4.82 14.25
N ASN A 568 1.81 -4.11 13.23
CA ASN A 568 1.35 -4.70 11.97
C ASN A 568 2.48 -5.45 11.25
N ALA A 569 3.65 -4.83 11.10
CA ALA A 569 4.81 -5.45 10.49
C ALA A 569 5.32 -6.66 11.29
N SER A 570 5.38 -6.55 12.62
CA SER A 570 5.80 -7.65 13.51
C SER A 570 4.85 -8.84 13.44
N ASN A 571 3.54 -8.61 13.49
CA ASN A 571 2.52 -9.65 13.34
C ASN A 571 2.65 -10.37 11.98
N ARG A 572 2.99 -9.61 10.93
CA ARG A 572 3.18 -10.19 9.59
C ARG A 572 4.48 -10.98 9.49
N LEU A 573 5.59 -10.47 10.04
CA LEU A 573 6.88 -11.17 10.08
C LEU A 573 6.81 -12.46 10.91
N LEU A 574 6.02 -12.47 11.98
CA LEU A 574 5.75 -13.66 12.79
C LEU A 574 5.14 -14.81 11.97
N PHE A 575 4.43 -14.50 10.88
CA PHE A 575 3.94 -15.49 9.91
C PHE A 575 4.91 -15.69 8.72
N ALA A 576 5.48 -14.61 8.19
CA ALA A 576 6.31 -14.63 6.99
C ALA A 576 7.64 -15.39 7.19
N VAL A 577 8.29 -15.23 8.35
CA VAL A 577 9.57 -15.91 8.65
C VAL A 577 9.40 -17.42 8.77
N PRO A 578 8.43 -17.98 9.51
CA PRO A 578 8.18 -19.43 9.50
C PRO A 578 7.87 -20.00 8.11
N VAL A 579 7.11 -19.27 7.29
CA VAL A 579 6.85 -19.67 5.90
C VAL A 579 8.16 -19.71 5.08
N ALA A 580 9.02 -18.69 5.22
CA ALA A 580 10.33 -18.66 4.57
C ALA A 580 11.19 -19.87 4.98
N LEU A 581 11.27 -20.15 6.28
CA LEU A 581 12.02 -21.28 6.83
C LEU A 581 11.47 -22.63 6.34
N LEU A 582 10.14 -22.79 6.30
CA LEU A 582 9.50 -23.98 5.77
C LEU A 582 9.82 -24.18 4.29
N LEU A 583 9.76 -23.11 3.49
CA LEU A 583 10.12 -23.14 2.08
C LEU A 583 11.60 -23.51 1.89
N ILE A 584 12.52 -22.90 2.63
CA ILE A 584 13.94 -23.28 2.62
C ILE A 584 14.09 -24.78 2.90
N PHE A 585 13.43 -25.29 3.93
CA PHE A 585 13.52 -26.70 4.31
C PHE A 585 13.01 -27.64 3.21
N ILE A 586 11.87 -27.30 2.59
CA ILE A 586 11.30 -28.06 1.45
C ILE A 586 12.27 -28.10 0.27
N PHE A 587 12.86 -26.95 -0.08
CA PHE A 587 13.81 -26.86 -1.20
C PHE A 587 15.11 -27.61 -0.91
N LEU A 588 15.62 -27.54 0.32
CA LEU A 588 16.76 -28.35 0.75
C LEU A 588 16.48 -29.85 0.65
N HIS A 589 15.28 -30.29 1.04
CA HIS A 589 14.87 -31.68 0.90
C HIS A 589 14.87 -32.11 -0.58
N PHE A 590 14.37 -31.28 -1.49
CA PHE A 590 14.37 -31.59 -2.93
C PHE A 590 15.77 -31.60 -3.53
N ALA A 591 16.63 -30.66 -3.15
CA ALA A 591 18.00 -30.57 -3.65
C ALA A 591 18.83 -31.82 -3.28
N PHE A 592 18.77 -32.27 -2.02
CA PHE A 592 19.59 -33.38 -1.54
C PHE A 592 18.91 -34.75 -1.60
N LYS A 593 17.59 -34.80 -1.84
CA LYS A 593 16.77 -36.02 -1.81
C LYS A 593 16.94 -36.83 -0.52
N SER A 594 17.29 -36.15 0.57
CA SER A 594 17.66 -36.69 1.88
C SER A 594 17.16 -35.75 2.97
N LEU A 595 16.30 -36.26 3.87
CA LEU A 595 15.81 -35.51 5.02
C LEU A 595 16.95 -35.21 6.02
N LYS A 596 17.89 -36.14 6.18
CA LYS A 596 19.06 -35.98 7.06
C LYS A 596 19.92 -34.80 6.61
N ASP A 597 20.20 -34.71 5.31
CA ASP A 597 21.03 -33.66 4.73
C ASP A 597 20.33 -32.31 4.84
N ALA A 598 19.01 -32.28 4.59
CA ALA A 598 18.19 -31.07 4.72
C ALA A 598 18.18 -30.53 6.16
N VAL A 599 17.93 -31.37 7.17
CA VAL A 599 17.95 -30.97 8.59
C VAL A 599 19.33 -30.48 9.02
N MET A 600 20.39 -31.17 8.58
CA MET A 600 21.76 -30.80 8.89
C MET A 600 22.10 -29.41 8.31
N ILE A 601 21.82 -29.15 7.04
CA ILE A 601 22.07 -27.82 6.43
C ILE A 601 21.16 -26.75 7.06
N PHE A 602 19.90 -27.08 7.32
CA PHE A 602 18.94 -26.17 7.97
C PHE A 602 19.41 -25.73 9.37
N SER A 603 20.18 -26.56 10.08
CA SER A 603 20.77 -26.19 11.38
C SER A 603 21.79 -25.05 11.31
N ALA A 604 22.31 -24.71 10.11
CA ALA A 604 23.17 -23.55 9.91
C ALA A 604 22.43 -22.20 10.06
N ILE A 605 21.10 -22.18 9.87
CA ILE A 605 20.29 -20.97 9.95
C ILE A 605 20.28 -20.39 11.38
N PRO A 606 19.91 -21.14 12.43
CA PRO A 606 20.01 -20.65 13.81
C PRO A 606 21.44 -20.22 14.18
N LEU A 607 22.47 -20.94 13.70
CA LEU A 607 23.87 -20.57 13.96
C LEU A 607 24.25 -19.21 13.34
N ALA A 608 23.68 -18.87 12.18
CA ALA A 608 23.86 -17.58 11.55
C ALA A 608 23.18 -16.43 12.33
N THR A 609 22.04 -16.69 12.99
CA THR A 609 21.35 -15.64 13.78
C THR A 609 22.20 -15.12 14.95
N VAL A 610 23.08 -15.96 15.51
CA VAL A 610 23.93 -15.63 16.66
C VAL A 610 24.71 -14.34 16.42
N GLY A 611 25.46 -14.26 15.33
CA GLY A 611 26.28 -13.08 15.06
C GLY A 611 25.47 -11.85 14.65
N GLY A 612 24.34 -12.03 13.95
CA GLY A 612 23.48 -10.90 13.59
C GLY A 612 22.91 -10.20 14.83
N VAL A 613 22.39 -10.98 15.79
CA VAL A 613 21.87 -10.45 17.06
C VAL A 613 22.97 -9.83 17.91
N VAL A 614 24.12 -10.50 18.04
CA VAL A 614 25.25 -9.99 18.84
C VAL A 614 25.78 -8.68 18.27
N LEU A 615 25.87 -8.52 16.94
CA LEU A 615 26.37 -7.28 16.33
C LEU A 615 25.35 -6.14 16.46
N LEU A 616 24.04 -6.41 16.35
CA LEU A 616 23.01 -5.42 16.65
C LEU A 616 23.13 -4.94 18.11
N TRP A 617 23.26 -5.87 19.05
CA TRP A 617 23.42 -5.55 20.47
C TRP A 617 24.70 -4.76 20.77
N LEU A 618 25.84 -5.15 20.19
CA LEU A 618 27.12 -4.44 20.36
C LEU A 618 27.13 -3.03 19.75
N ARG A 619 26.24 -2.76 18.80
CA ARG A 619 26.10 -1.46 18.13
C ARG A 619 24.95 -0.62 18.69
N ASP A 620 24.31 -1.10 19.76
CA ASP A 620 23.12 -0.47 20.36
C ASP A 620 22.02 -0.17 19.33
N MET A 621 21.82 -1.08 18.37
CA MET A 621 20.77 -0.96 17.34
C MET A 621 19.56 -1.82 17.71
N PRO A 622 18.36 -1.24 17.83
CA PRO A 622 17.13 -2.00 18.06
C PRO A 622 16.80 -2.89 16.85
N PHE A 623 15.93 -3.86 17.07
CA PHE A 623 15.38 -4.70 16.02
C PHE A 623 14.36 -3.89 15.20
N SER A 624 14.67 -3.66 13.92
CA SER A 624 13.77 -2.99 12.96
C SER A 624 13.34 -3.92 11.83
N VAL A 625 12.34 -3.51 11.04
CA VAL A 625 11.92 -4.27 9.85
C VAL A 625 13.10 -4.44 8.87
N SER A 626 13.97 -3.42 8.74
CA SER A 626 15.21 -3.50 7.97
C SER A 626 16.17 -4.58 8.48
N ALA A 627 16.33 -4.70 9.81
CA ALA A 627 17.12 -5.77 10.42
C ALA A 627 16.49 -7.15 10.17
N GLY A 628 15.16 -7.26 10.26
CA GLY A 628 14.40 -8.46 9.93
C GLY A 628 14.63 -8.94 8.49
N VAL A 629 14.61 -8.02 7.52
CA VAL A 629 14.96 -8.31 6.11
C VAL A 629 16.43 -8.77 6.00
N GLY A 630 17.34 -8.18 6.76
CA GLY A 630 18.74 -8.62 6.86
C GLY A 630 18.88 -10.08 7.33
N PHE A 631 18.12 -10.51 8.36
CA PHE A 631 18.12 -11.91 8.80
C PHE A 631 17.58 -12.85 7.72
N ILE A 632 16.49 -12.46 7.06
CA ILE A 632 15.91 -13.20 5.95
C ILE A 632 16.96 -13.40 4.84
N ALA A 633 17.64 -12.34 4.41
CA ALA A 633 18.72 -12.43 3.42
C ALA A 633 19.87 -13.35 3.90
N LEU A 634 20.29 -13.20 5.16
CA LEU A 634 21.34 -14.02 5.78
C LEU A 634 21.00 -15.52 5.76
N PHE A 635 19.74 -15.90 5.96
CA PHE A 635 19.33 -17.32 5.95
C PHE A 635 19.60 -17.98 4.60
N GLY A 636 19.31 -17.27 3.49
CA GLY A 636 19.61 -17.76 2.15
C GLY A 636 21.11 -18.01 1.93
N ILE A 637 21.95 -17.06 2.37
CA ILE A 637 23.42 -17.15 2.20
C ILE A 637 24.02 -18.24 3.10
N ALA A 638 23.58 -18.33 4.36
CA ALA A 638 24.04 -19.36 5.28
C ALA A 638 23.73 -20.77 4.76
N VAL A 639 22.55 -20.94 4.15
CA VAL A 639 22.16 -22.19 3.50
C VAL A 639 23.05 -22.48 2.30
N LEU A 640 23.30 -21.51 1.42
CA LEU A 640 24.18 -21.68 0.25
C LEU A 640 25.57 -22.16 0.65
N ASN A 641 26.19 -21.55 1.66
CA ASN A 641 27.48 -21.99 2.20
C ASN A 641 27.44 -23.44 2.71
N GLY A 642 26.36 -23.83 3.40
CA GLY A 642 26.15 -25.20 3.87
C GLY A 642 26.00 -26.22 2.73
N ILE A 643 25.27 -25.88 1.67
CA ILE A 643 25.03 -26.74 0.50
C ILE A 643 26.37 -27.13 -0.15
N VAL A 644 27.21 -26.13 -0.44
CA VAL A 644 28.47 -26.31 -1.16
C VAL A 644 29.46 -27.19 -0.37
N LEU A 645 29.51 -27.04 0.96
CA LEU A 645 30.36 -27.86 1.82
C LEU A 645 29.91 -29.33 1.84
N ILE A 646 28.62 -29.57 2.05
CA ILE A 646 28.06 -30.94 2.14
C ILE A 646 28.15 -31.68 0.80
N GLU A 647 27.92 -31.00 -0.31
CA GLU A 647 28.07 -31.61 -1.64
C GLU A 647 29.50 -32.10 -1.90
N HIS A 648 30.51 -31.33 -1.45
CA HIS A 648 31.90 -31.74 -1.55
C HIS A 648 32.24 -32.94 -0.68
N LEU A 649 31.77 -32.95 0.58
CA LEU A 649 31.96 -34.10 1.49
C LEU A 649 31.33 -35.37 0.91
N LYS A 650 30.14 -35.27 0.30
CA LYS A 650 29.49 -36.40 -0.37
C LYS A 650 30.28 -36.86 -1.60
N THR A 651 30.81 -35.95 -2.39
CA THR A 651 31.64 -36.28 -3.56
C THR A 651 32.92 -37.01 -3.16
N LEU A 652 33.59 -36.56 -2.09
CA LEU A 652 34.78 -37.25 -1.56
C LEU A 652 34.45 -38.64 -0.99
N LYS A 653 33.26 -38.81 -0.38
CA LYS A 653 32.80 -40.10 0.14
C LYS A 653 32.56 -41.14 -0.94
N VAL A 654 32.05 -40.72 -2.11
CA VAL A 654 31.80 -41.62 -3.25
C VAL A 654 33.10 -42.03 -3.94
N ASN A 655 34.10 -41.15 -3.97
CA ASN A 655 35.33 -41.34 -4.74
C ASN A 655 36.52 -41.90 -3.92
N GLY A 656 36.42 -42.06 -2.60
CA GLY A 656 37.55 -42.44 -1.75
C GLY A 656 37.25 -43.50 -0.69
N ASN A 657 38.19 -44.42 -0.49
CA ASN A 657 38.23 -45.39 0.63
C ASN A 657 38.82 -44.76 1.91
N MET A 658 38.42 -43.53 2.25
CA MET A 658 38.95 -42.80 3.41
C MET A 658 38.10 -43.01 4.67
N CYS A 659 38.74 -42.98 5.84
CA CYS A 659 38.03 -42.95 7.12
C CYS A 659 37.19 -41.65 7.22
N LEU A 660 36.01 -41.69 7.86
CA LEU A 660 35.08 -40.54 7.94
C LEU A 660 35.74 -39.29 8.53
N HIS A 661 36.67 -39.47 9.47
CA HIS A 661 37.42 -38.38 10.10
C HIS A 661 38.43 -37.72 9.15
N GLU A 662 39.18 -38.52 8.39
CA GLU A 662 40.12 -38.03 7.38
C GLU A 662 39.38 -37.34 6.23
N LEU A 663 38.22 -37.88 5.86
CA LEU A 663 37.32 -37.29 4.86
C LEU A 663 36.85 -35.89 5.27
N ILE A 664 36.43 -35.70 6.53
CA ILE A 664 36.02 -34.39 7.04
C ILE A 664 37.18 -33.40 7.02
N ILE A 665 38.36 -33.80 7.51
CA ILE A 665 39.53 -32.92 7.56
C ILE A 665 39.97 -32.53 6.14
N GLN A 666 40.02 -33.48 5.20
CA GLN A 666 40.39 -33.21 3.83
C GLN A 666 39.34 -32.34 3.13
N GLY A 667 38.06 -32.67 3.26
CA GLY A 667 36.99 -31.94 2.57
C GLY A 667 36.77 -30.52 3.08
N THR A 668 36.93 -30.29 4.39
CA THR A 668 36.90 -28.94 4.95
C THR A 668 38.14 -28.14 4.57
N LYS A 669 39.31 -28.77 4.50
CA LYS A 669 40.53 -28.12 4.01
C LYS A 669 40.40 -27.70 2.54
N ASP A 670 39.85 -28.56 1.69
CA ASP A 670 39.60 -28.23 0.28
C ASP A 670 38.61 -27.06 0.11
N ARG A 671 37.66 -26.92 1.04
CA ARG A 671 36.58 -25.91 0.98
C ARG A 671 36.86 -24.62 1.74
N LEU A 672 37.88 -24.57 2.58
CA LEU A 672 38.23 -23.38 3.34
C LEU A 672 38.46 -22.16 2.44
N ARG A 673 39.21 -22.32 1.34
CA ARG A 673 39.47 -21.22 0.39
C ARG A 673 38.17 -20.71 -0.29
N PRO A 674 37.37 -21.56 -0.96
CA PRO A 674 36.09 -21.13 -1.53
C PRO A 674 35.14 -20.47 -0.52
N VAL A 675 35.01 -21.04 0.69
CA VAL A 675 34.09 -20.52 1.71
C VAL A 675 34.57 -19.17 2.27
N MET A 676 35.87 -18.99 2.51
CA MET A 676 36.39 -17.68 2.93
C MET A 676 36.27 -16.63 1.83
N LEU A 677 36.35 -17.04 0.56
CA LEU A 677 36.21 -16.12 -0.57
C LEU A 677 34.78 -15.58 -0.67
N THR A 678 33.81 -16.48 -0.65
CA THR A 678 32.38 -16.16 -0.77
C THR A 678 31.87 -15.38 0.44
N ALA A 679 32.11 -15.88 1.65
CA ALA A 679 31.75 -15.18 2.89
C ALA A 679 32.50 -13.86 3.07
N GLY A 680 33.79 -13.82 2.70
CA GLY A 680 34.59 -12.60 2.75
C GLY A 680 34.10 -11.54 1.78
N ALA A 681 33.80 -11.92 0.53
CA ALA A 681 33.26 -11.00 -0.47
C ALA A 681 31.89 -10.44 -0.04
N ALA A 682 30.98 -11.30 0.45
CA ALA A 682 29.67 -10.87 0.97
C ALA A 682 29.78 -9.96 2.19
N ALA A 683 30.54 -10.34 3.22
CA ALA A 683 30.69 -9.51 4.42
C ALA A 683 31.36 -8.16 4.11
N MET A 684 32.39 -8.15 3.26
CA MET A 684 33.10 -6.93 2.88
C MET A 684 32.29 -6.05 1.92
N GLY A 685 31.40 -6.63 1.10
CA GLY A 685 30.48 -5.90 0.22
C GLY A 685 29.46 -5.05 0.98
N PHE A 686 28.95 -5.55 2.10
CA PHE A 686 28.09 -4.80 3.02
C PHE A 686 28.83 -3.80 3.93
N LEU A 687 30.15 -3.88 4.04
CA LEU A 687 30.92 -3.08 5.01
C LEU A 687 30.74 -1.56 4.83
N PRO A 688 30.77 -0.99 3.61
CA PRO A 688 30.46 0.42 3.39
C PRO A 688 29.11 0.84 3.97
N MET A 689 28.07 0.05 3.71
CA MET A 689 26.70 0.34 4.14
C MET A 689 26.57 0.27 5.67
N ALA A 690 27.27 -0.68 6.30
CA ALA A 690 27.29 -0.81 7.75
C ALA A 690 27.98 0.38 8.46
N LEU A 691 28.94 1.05 7.80
CA LEU A 691 29.72 2.16 8.38
C LEU A 691 29.27 3.55 7.90
N SER A 692 28.49 3.61 6.81
CA SER A 692 28.12 4.88 6.16
C SER A 692 27.36 5.80 7.10
N THR A 693 27.81 7.06 7.22
CA THR A 693 27.17 8.11 8.03
C THR A 693 26.38 9.12 7.20
N GLY A 694 26.19 8.85 5.90
CA GLY A 694 25.45 9.73 4.99
C GLY A 694 23.94 9.66 5.20
N ALA A 695 23.22 10.67 4.72
CA ALA A 695 21.76 10.71 4.79
C ALA A 695 21.16 9.50 4.06
N GLY A 696 20.30 8.74 4.75
CA GLY A 696 19.69 7.53 4.22
C GLY A 696 20.43 6.25 4.59
N ALA A 697 21.64 6.33 5.12
CA ALA A 697 22.35 5.14 5.57
C ALA A 697 21.67 4.47 6.79
N GLU A 698 20.84 5.21 7.54
CA GLU A 698 20.12 4.75 8.72
C GLU A 698 19.30 3.48 8.43
N VAL A 699 18.67 3.41 7.27
CA VAL A 699 17.86 2.26 6.86
C VAL A 699 18.74 1.07 6.44
N GLN A 700 19.93 1.32 5.90
CA GLN A 700 20.86 0.29 5.39
C GLN A 700 21.71 -0.32 6.52
N ARG A 701 22.08 0.47 7.53
CA ARG A 701 23.00 0.04 8.61
C ARG A 701 22.51 -1.20 9.36
N PRO A 702 21.25 -1.32 9.82
CA PRO A 702 20.79 -2.51 10.54
C PRO A 702 20.80 -3.75 9.65
N LEU A 703 20.37 -3.61 8.40
CA LEU A 703 20.38 -4.69 7.41
C LEU A 703 21.80 -5.21 7.19
N ALA A 704 22.75 -4.31 6.89
CA ALA A 704 24.15 -4.67 6.66
C ALA A 704 24.81 -5.25 7.93
N THR A 705 24.51 -4.70 9.09
CA THR A 705 25.02 -5.16 10.40
C THR A 705 24.65 -6.61 10.67
N VAL A 706 23.38 -6.96 10.47
CA VAL A 706 22.88 -8.33 10.65
C VAL A 706 23.57 -9.30 9.71
N VAL A 707 23.68 -8.94 8.43
CA VAL A 707 24.29 -9.82 7.43
C VAL A 707 25.78 -10.01 7.70
N ILE A 708 26.54 -8.95 8.01
CA ILE A 708 27.98 -9.06 8.33
C ILE A 708 28.22 -9.93 9.56
N GLY A 709 27.54 -9.63 10.67
CA GLY A 709 27.70 -10.39 11.92
C GLY A 709 27.28 -11.84 11.74
N GLY A 710 26.17 -12.04 11.04
CA GLY A 710 25.65 -13.35 10.70
C GLY A 710 26.61 -14.16 9.83
N LEU A 711 27.19 -13.58 8.78
CA LEU A 711 28.15 -14.25 7.92
C LEU A 711 29.45 -14.60 8.66
N PHE A 712 29.93 -13.71 9.52
CA PHE A 712 31.12 -13.95 10.31
C PHE A 712 30.95 -15.20 11.21
N THR A 713 29.87 -15.22 11.99
CA THR A 713 29.57 -16.35 12.89
C THR A 713 29.15 -17.60 12.14
N SER A 714 28.30 -17.47 11.12
CA SER A 714 27.87 -18.58 10.26
C SER A 714 29.05 -19.27 9.59
N THR A 715 30.01 -18.52 9.06
CA THR A 715 31.17 -19.11 8.38
C THR A 715 32.04 -19.91 9.36
N LEU A 716 32.32 -19.35 10.53
CA LEU A 716 33.10 -20.01 11.57
C LEU A 716 32.39 -21.28 12.08
N LEU A 717 31.11 -21.16 12.43
CA LEU A 717 30.31 -22.25 12.97
C LEU A 717 30.00 -23.30 11.91
N THR A 718 29.74 -22.92 10.65
CA THR A 718 29.48 -23.87 9.57
C THR A 718 30.73 -24.67 9.22
N MET A 719 31.92 -24.07 9.19
CA MET A 719 33.15 -24.80 8.93
C MET A 719 33.59 -25.73 10.07
N ILE A 720 32.98 -25.63 11.26
CA ILE A 720 33.32 -26.46 12.42
C ILE A 720 32.14 -27.38 12.80
N ALA A 721 30.99 -26.82 13.14
CA ALA A 721 29.82 -27.56 13.62
C ALA A 721 29.15 -28.40 12.51
N LEU A 722 29.04 -27.91 11.27
CA LEU A 722 28.37 -28.64 10.20
C LEU A 722 29.09 -29.96 9.84
N PRO A 723 30.43 -30.01 9.70
CA PRO A 723 31.16 -31.28 9.53
C PRO A 723 31.04 -32.24 10.71
N LEU A 724 30.99 -31.73 11.95
CA LEU A 724 30.77 -32.58 13.13
C LEU A 724 29.35 -33.16 13.14
N LEU A 725 28.35 -32.38 12.75
CA LEU A 725 27.00 -32.88 12.53
C LEU A 725 26.99 -33.93 11.42
N PHE A 726 27.73 -33.72 10.32
CA PHE A 726 27.89 -34.73 9.27
C PHE A 726 28.46 -36.05 9.84
N GLU A 727 29.48 -35.98 10.69
CA GLU A 727 30.03 -37.16 11.38
C GLU A 727 28.95 -37.86 12.23
N VAL A 728 28.20 -37.11 13.03
CA VAL A 728 27.15 -37.65 13.93
C VAL A 728 26.02 -38.29 13.14
N PHE A 729 25.48 -37.61 12.12
CA PHE A 729 24.36 -38.11 11.32
C PHE A 729 24.72 -39.33 10.46
N TYR A 730 26.00 -39.49 10.10
CA TYR A 730 26.48 -40.62 9.30
C TYR A 730 27.14 -41.76 10.12
N ASN A 731 27.56 -41.55 11.37
CA ASN A 731 28.04 -42.62 12.26
C ASN A 731 26.91 -43.34 13.03
N VAL A 732 25.77 -42.68 13.28
CA VAL A 732 24.65 -43.34 13.96
C VAL A 732 23.79 -44.09 12.94
N VAL A 733 23.90 -45.42 12.94
CA VAL A 733 23.16 -46.33 12.05
C VAL A 733 21.66 -46.37 12.41
N ASP A 734 21.27 -46.02 13.64
CA ASP A 734 19.90 -46.10 14.14
C ASP A 734 19.41 -44.81 14.85
N ILE A 735 19.27 -43.69 14.13
CA ILE A 735 18.33 -42.65 14.55
C ILE A 735 17.10 -42.74 13.65
N LYS A 736 16.06 -43.44 14.13
CA LYS A 736 14.74 -43.44 13.53
C LYS A 736 14.04 -42.11 13.82
N PHE A 737 14.39 -41.05 13.09
CA PHE A 737 13.50 -39.89 12.99
C PHE A 737 12.22 -40.33 12.26
N PHE A 738 11.07 -40.01 12.85
CA PHE A 738 9.73 -40.29 12.33
C PHE A 738 9.65 -39.87 10.84
N PRO A 739 9.39 -40.78 9.88
CA PRO A 739 9.52 -40.42 8.47
C PRO A 739 8.24 -39.75 7.97
N LEU A 740 8.27 -38.43 7.79
CA LEU A 740 7.41 -37.77 6.80
C LEU A 740 7.89 -38.22 5.41
N ARG A 741 7.31 -39.30 4.87
CA ARG A 741 7.58 -39.79 3.51
C ARG A 741 6.96 -38.82 2.50
N PHE A 742 7.69 -37.77 2.12
CA PHE A 742 7.39 -37.01 0.90
C PHE A 742 7.82 -37.82 -0.33
N ILE A 743 6.97 -37.81 -1.37
CA ILE A 743 6.97 -38.71 -2.52
C ILE A 743 8.26 -38.61 -3.35
N ARG A 744 9.03 -39.69 -3.43
CA ARG A 744 10.11 -39.89 -4.43
C ARG A 744 9.51 -40.21 -5.79
N SER A 745 9.14 -39.20 -6.56
CA SER A 745 8.89 -39.34 -7.99
C SER A 745 9.65 -38.25 -8.75
N SER A 746 10.43 -38.66 -9.74
CA SER A 746 11.20 -37.80 -10.65
C SER A 746 10.34 -36.83 -11.47
N ARG A 747 9.02 -36.83 -11.27
CA ARG A 747 8.05 -35.90 -11.87
C ARG A 747 7.62 -34.75 -10.94
N CYS A 748 8.18 -34.66 -9.73
CA CYS A 748 7.82 -33.63 -8.74
C CYS A 748 8.39 -32.22 -9.07
N GLY A 749 9.37 -32.13 -9.97
CA GLY A 749 9.85 -30.83 -10.50
C GLY A 749 8.77 -30.03 -11.23
N VAL A 750 7.68 -30.68 -11.66
CA VAL A 750 6.54 -30.03 -12.34
C VAL A 750 5.48 -29.53 -11.35
N ILE A 751 5.41 -30.12 -10.15
CA ILE A 751 4.36 -29.79 -9.15
C ILE A 751 4.76 -28.58 -8.29
N LEU A 752 6.06 -28.33 -8.10
CA LEU A 752 6.55 -27.11 -7.43
C LEU A 752 6.55 -25.88 -8.36
N LEU A 753 6.66 -26.09 -9.68
CA LEU A 753 6.47 -25.06 -10.70
C LEU A 753 4.99 -24.60 -10.78
N LEU A 754 4.06 -25.42 -10.28
CA LEU A 754 2.63 -25.13 -10.13
C LEU A 754 2.25 -24.53 -8.76
N LEU A 755 3.19 -24.48 -7.79
CA LEU A 755 2.99 -23.90 -6.44
C LEU A 755 3.75 -22.58 -6.22
N LEU A 756 4.48 -22.09 -7.23
CA LEU A 756 4.73 -20.65 -7.32
C LEU A 756 3.37 -19.98 -7.49
N PRO A 757 3.04 -18.93 -6.71
CA PRO A 757 2.03 -18.01 -7.20
C PRO A 757 2.62 -17.44 -8.49
N ILE A 758 2.11 -17.92 -9.63
CA ILE A 758 2.14 -17.13 -10.85
C ILE A 758 1.33 -15.90 -10.47
N SER A 759 2.03 -14.86 -10.02
CA SER A 759 1.55 -13.51 -10.14
C SER A 759 1.14 -13.37 -11.60
N SER A 760 -0.16 -13.34 -11.81
CA SER A 760 -0.77 -12.87 -13.05
C SER A 760 -0.33 -11.42 -13.25
N VAL A 761 0.89 -11.24 -13.77
CA VAL A 761 1.19 -10.11 -14.62
C VAL A 761 0.38 -10.38 -15.88
N ILE A 762 -0.75 -9.70 -15.98
CA ILE A 762 -1.42 -9.49 -17.24
C ILE A 762 -0.40 -8.75 -18.11
N ALA A 763 0.33 -9.50 -18.93
CA ALA A 763 0.94 -8.97 -20.12
C ALA A 763 -0.21 -8.63 -21.09
N GLN A 764 -0.70 -7.39 -21.02
CA GLN A 764 -1.27 -6.76 -22.21
C GLN A 764 -0.11 -6.57 -23.19
N GLY A 765 0.10 -7.58 -24.03
CA GLY A 765 0.75 -7.38 -25.31
C GLY A 765 -0.11 -6.41 -26.11
N GLN A 766 0.32 -5.16 -26.20
CA GLN A 766 -0.09 -4.29 -27.30
C GLN A 766 0.45 -4.92 -28.60
N PRO A 767 -0.40 -5.28 -29.57
CA PRO A 767 0.09 -5.58 -30.90
C PRO A 767 0.64 -4.29 -31.52
N THR A 768 1.88 -4.40 -31.95
CA THR A 768 2.56 -3.52 -32.90
C THR A 768 1.62 -3.10 -34.04
N SER A 769 1.33 -1.81 -34.13
CA SER A 769 1.08 -1.13 -35.39
C SER A 769 1.95 0.12 -35.44
N ALA A 770 2.82 0.16 -36.44
CA ALA A 770 3.80 1.19 -36.71
C ALA A 770 3.20 2.61 -36.61
N GLN A 771 3.84 3.47 -35.83
CA GLN A 771 3.75 4.92 -35.99
C GLN A 771 5.10 5.41 -36.51
N PRO A 772 5.14 6.07 -37.69
CA PRO A 772 6.22 6.99 -38.00
C PRO A 772 5.99 8.26 -37.17
N THR A 773 7.00 8.64 -36.41
CA THR A 773 7.13 9.98 -35.80
C THR A 773 7.07 11.07 -36.86
N PRO A 774 6.36 12.19 -36.65
CA PRO A 774 6.71 13.45 -37.29
C PRO A 774 7.58 14.30 -36.37
N ARG A 775 8.70 14.74 -36.95
CA ARG A 775 9.57 15.80 -36.49
C ARG A 775 8.82 17.14 -36.46
N TYR A 776 9.28 18.03 -35.58
CA TYR A 776 9.06 19.47 -35.69
C TYR A 776 9.54 19.98 -37.06
N ALA A 777 8.66 20.70 -37.76
CA ALA A 777 9.00 21.63 -38.82
C ALA A 777 8.08 22.86 -38.72
N THR A 778 8.70 24.02 -38.84
CA THR A 778 8.19 25.39 -38.77
C THR A 778 7.30 25.78 -39.95
N ASN A 779 6.42 26.77 -39.70
CA ASN A 779 5.75 27.70 -40.62
C ASN A 779 4.84 27.10 -41.72
N ASP A 780 3.54 27.41 -41.72
CA ASP A 780 2.99 28.57 -42.45
C ASP A 780 1.46 28.66 -42.36
N LEU A 781 0.98 29.85 -42.69
CA LEU A 781 -0.39 30.37 -42.62
C LEU A 781 -1.45 29.63 -43.46
N THR A 782 -2.70 29.79 -43.03
CA THR A 782 -3.99 29.70 -43.76
C THR A 782 -4.71 28.35 -43.95
N THR A 783 -6.04 28.44 -43.75
CA THR A 783 -7.17 27.62 -44.25
C THR A 783 -7.82 26.57 -43.32
N GLY A 784 -9.06 26.89 -42.89
CA GLY A 784 -10.21 25.98 -42.94
C GLY A 784 -10.45 24.98 -41.80
N ASN A 785 -11.05 25.41 -40.68
CA ASN A 785 -11.70 24.50 -39.73
C ASN A 785 -13.07 24.03 -40.26
N GLN A 786 -13.23 22.72 -40.50
CA GLN A 786 -14.54 22.04 -40.47
C GLN A 786 -14.62 21.14 -39.23
N PRO A 787 -15.73 21.14 -38.47
CA PRO A 787 -15.90 20.29 -37.29
C PRO A 787 -16.21 18.84 -37.68
N SER A 788 -15.61 17.89 -36.96
CA SER A 788 -15.84 16.45 -37.06
C SER A 788 -17.31 16.11 -36.73
N SER A 789 -18.00 15.38 -37.61
CA SER A 789 -19.41 15.02 -37.44
C SER A 789 -19.63 14.01 -36.30
N SER A 790 -20.24 14.45 -35.19
CA SER A 790 -20.70 13.58 -34.10
C SER A 790 -21.89 12.73 -34.57
N ARG A 791 -21.82 11.41 -34.41
CA ARG A 791 -22.92 10.49 -34.79
C ARG A 791 -24.03 10.52 -33.73
N MET A 792 -25.28 10.70 -34.16
CA MET A 792 -26.43 10.65 -33.24
C MET A 792 -26.76 9.21 -32.85
N ILE A 793 -27.11 8.98 -31.57
CA ILE A 793 -27.47 7.65 -31.03
C ILE A 793 -28.89 7.62 -30.45
N SER A 794 -29.66 6.57 -30.75
CA SER A 794 -30.97 6.33 -30.15
C SER A 794 -30.84 5.69 -28.76
N LEU A 795 -31.90 5.74 -27.94
CA LEU A 795 -31.89 5.13 -26.60
C LEU A 795 -31.59 3.62 -26.66
N ASP A 796 -32.24 2.90 -27.58
CA ASP A 796 -32.06 1.45 -27.73
C ASP A 796 -30.65 1.10 -28.20
N GLU A 797 -30.08 1.89 -29.11
CA GLU A 797 -28.69 1.74 -29.55
C GLU A 797 -27.69 2.04 -28.43
N ALA A 798 -27.97 3.04 -27.59
CA ALA A 798 -27.14 3.38 -26.44
C ALA A 798 -27.13 2.24 -25.41
N VAL A 799 -28.30 1.69 -25.08
CA VAL A 799 -28.42 0.54 -24.18
C VAL A 799 -27.72 -0.68 -24.76
N ALA A 800 -27.93 -1.00 -26.04
CA ALA A 800 -27.27 -2.13 -26.70
C ALA A 800 -25.74 -1.99 -26.74
N THR A 801 -25.24 -0.77 -26.94
CA THR A 801 -23.80 -0.47 -26.94
C THR A 801 -23.21 -0.64 -25.54
N ALA A 802 -23.85 -0.09 -24.51
CA ALA A 802 -23.44 -0.25 -23.12
C ALA A 802 -23.40 -1.72 -22.70
N LEU A 803 -24.44 -2.51 -23.02
CA LEU A 803 -24.51 -3.93 -22.67
C LEU A 803 -23.37 -4.77 -23.29
N ARG A 804 -22.81 -4.36 -24.44
CA ARG A 804 -21.71 -5.07 -25.12
C ARG A 804 -20.33 -4.68 -24.62
N HIS A 805 -20.13 -3.41 -24.27
CA HIS A 805 -18.80 -2.86 -23.99
C HIS A 805 -18.53 -2.56 -22.50
N ASN A 806 -19.53 -2.69 -21.64
CA ASN A 806 -19.38 -2.38 -20.22
C ASN A 806 -18.55 -3.43 -19.47
N LYS A 807 -17.49 -2.95 -18.81
CA LYS A 807 -16.52 -3.78 -18.07
C LYS A 807 -17.10 -4.40 -16.80
N GLU A 808 -18.08 -3.78 -16.16
CA GLU A 808 -18.75 -4.31 -14.97
C GLU A 808 -19.51 -5.60 -15.34
N LEU A 809 -20.30 -5.57 -16.43
CA LEU A 809 -21.01 -6.77 -16.89
C LEU A 809 -20.08 -7.90 -17.32
N ALA A 810 -18.95 -7.58 -17.96
CA ALA A 810 -17.93 -8.57 -18.30
C ALA A 810 -17.32 -9.24 -17.05
N ALA A 811 -17.16 -8.50 -15.95
CA ALA A 811 -16.68 -9.07 -14.69
C ALA A 811 -17.70 -10.05 -14.07
N TYR A 812 -18.99 -9.69 -14.05
CA TYR A 812 -20.05 -10.56 -13.55
C TYR A 812 -20.29 -11.79 -14.45
N SER A 813 -20.08 -11.69 -15.76
CA SER A 813 -20.10 -12.87 -16.65
C SER A 813 -18.96 -13.83 -16.33
N LEU A 814 -17.74 -13.31 -16.11
CA LEU A 814 -16.59 -14.15 -15.72
C LEU A 814 -16.82 -14.83 -14.35
N ARG A 815 -17.48 -14.16 -13.41
CA ARG A 815 -17.87 -14.74 -12.11
C ARG A 815 -18.90 -15.87 -12.27
N THR A 816 -19.83 -15.73 -13.21
CA THR A 816 -20.77 -16.80 -13.57
C THR A 816 -20.01 -17.99 -14.19
N ASP A 817 -19.06 -17.74 -15.09
CA ASP A 817 -18.22 -18.77 -15.70
C ASP A 817 -17.33 -19.50 -14.67
N GLU A 818 -16.82 -18.78 -13.67
CA GLU A 818 -16.11 -19.34 -12.52
C GLU A 818 -17.00 -20.33 -11.75
N GLN A 819 -18.22 -19.93 -11.36
CA GLN A 819 -19.14 -20.82 -10.65
C GLN A 819 -19.50 -22.04 -11.50
N LYS A 820 -19.67 -21.87 -12.82
CA LYS A 820 -19.91 -22.96 -13.76
C LYS A 820 -18.75 -23.95 -13.82
N ALA A 821 -17.51 -23.47 -13.75
CA ALA A 821 -16.34 -24.34 -13.65
C ALA A 821 -16.31 -25.11 -12.31
N LEU A 822 -16.66 -24.45 -11.20
CA LEU A 822 -16.71 -25.06 -9.87
C LEU A 822 -17.79 -26.14 -9.71
N VAL A 823 -18.89 -26.09 -10.47
CA VAL A 823 -19.88 -27.17 -10.49
C VAL A 823 -19.25 -28.51 -10.93
N ARG A 824 -18.33 -28.47 -11.91
CA ARG A 824 -17.62 -29.68 -12.35
C ARG A 824 -16.65 -30.21 -11.31
N ALA A 825 -16.07 -29.32 -10.50
CA ALA A 825 -15.15 -29.68 -9.42
C ALA A 825 -15.86 -30.23 -8.17
N ALA A 826 -17.20 -30.25 -8.12
CA ALA A 826 -17.95 -30.76 -6.97
C ALA A 826 -17.88 -32.29 -6.82
N VAL A 827 -17.53 -33.01 -7.89
CA VAL A 827 -17.26 -34.45 -7.87
C VAL A 827 -15.76 -34.64 -7.75
N ASP A 828 -15.24 -34.45 -6.55
CA ASP A 828 -13.81 -34.59 -6.23
C ASP A 828 -13.59 -35.91 -5.50
N VAL A 829 -13.07 -36.90 -6.22
CA VAL A 829 -12.71 -38.20 -5.63
C VAL A 829 -11.29 -38.09 -5.07
N ASP A 830 -11.09 -38.55 -3.85
CA ASP A 830 -9.77 -38.51 -3.21
C ASP A 830 -8.72 -39.19 -4.09
N LYS A 831 -7.47 -38.73 -3.96
CA LYS A 831 -6.36 -39.25 -4.77
C LYS A 831 -6.12 -40.72 -4.44
N THR A 832 -5.96 -41.54 -5.49
CA THR A 832 -5.52 -42.93 -5.34
C THR A 832 -4.16 -42.99 -4.66
N LEU A 833 -4.08 -43.66 -3.51
CA LEU A 833 -2.86 -43.81 -2.73
C LEU A 833 -2.15 -45.11 -3.12
N PHE A 834 -0.95 -44.99 -3.64
CA PHE A 834 -0.07 -46.13 -3.90
C PHE A 834 0.86 -46.33 -2.70
N THR A 835 0.79 -47.48 -2.05
CA THR A 835 1.60 -47.81 -0.87
C THR A 835 2.63 -48.88 -1.21
N TYR A 836 3.82 -48.79 -0.60
CA TYR A 836 4.83 -49.83 -0.64
C TYR A 836 5.49 -49.98 0.74
N GLY A 837 5.43 -51.19 1.27
CA GLY A 837 5.88 -51.52 2.62
C GLY A 837 6.51 -52.91 2.68
N SER A 838 7.18 -53.19 3.80
CA SER A 838 7.63 -54.54 4.13
C SER A 838 6.88 -54.97 5.38
N ASP A 839 6.18 -56.10 5.28
CA ASP A 839 5.44 -56.70 6.37
C ASP A 839 6.29 -57.82 6.98
N GLN A 840 6.78 -57.58 8.19
CA GLN A 840 7.61 -58.52 8.95
C GLN A 840 6.77 -59.52 9.75
N ASN A 841 5.48 -59.28 9.92
CA ASN A 841 4.58 -60.19 10.64
C ASN A 841 4.01 -61.27 9.72
N ASN A 842 3.75 -60.95 8.45
CA ASN A 842 3.41 -61.96 7.44
C ASN A 842 4.66 -62.54 6.79
N ILE A 843 5.08 -63.69 7.30
CA ILE A 843 6.25 -64.43 6.83
C ILE A 843 5.80 -65.42 5.74
N ALA A 844 6.45 -65.37 4.56
CA ALA A 844 6.19 -66.34 3.50
C ALA A 844 6.70 -67.75 3.88
N GLU A 845 6.28 -68.80 3.19
CA GLU A 845 6.75 -70.19 3.38
C GLU A 845 8.29 -70.35 3.40
N SER A 846 9.01 -69.37 2.84
CA SER A 846 10.47 -69.30 2.80
C SER A 846 11.12 -68.64 4.03
N ASN A 847 10.35 -68.41 5.10
CA ASN A 847 10.78 -67.78 6.36
C ASN A 847 11.31 -66.33 6.23
N ALA A 848 10.90 -65.63 5.17
CA ALA A 848 11.29 -64.25 4.89
C ALA A 848 10.07 -63.29 4.91
N PRO A 849 10.25 -62.01 5.32
CA PRO A 849 9.22 -60.97 5.27
C PRO A 849 8.69 -60.72 3.86
N LEU A 850 7.40 -60.37 3.75
CA LEU A 850 6.80 -59.98 2.48
C LEU A 850 7.04 -58.49 2.18
N HIS A 851 7.29 -58.18 0.92
CA HIS A 851 7.23 -56.83 0.38
C HIS A 851 5.86 -56.62 -0.27
N VAL A 852 5.09 -55.64 0.23
CA VAL A 852 3.70 -55.43 -0.15
C VAL A 852 3.56 -54.13 -0.92
N TRP A 853 3.01 -54.23 -2.13
CA TRP A 853 2.54 -53.09 -2.93
C TRP A 853 1.04 -52.97 -2.76
N GLY A 854 0.51 -51.80 -2.39
CA GLY A 854 -0.91 -51.54 -2.24
C GLY A 854 -1.40 -50.41 -3.12
N VAL A 855 -2.65 -50.50 -3.55
CA VAL A 855 -3.40 -49.41 -4.20
C VAL A 855 -4.65 -49.21 -3.38
N GLU A 856 -4.74 -48.06 -2.74
CA GLU A 856 -5.85 -47.66 -1.90
C GLU A 856 -6.63 -46.51 -2.55
N GLN A 857 -7.94 -46.66 -2.62
CA GLN A 857 -8.85 -45.63 -3.09
C GLN A 857 -9.88 -45.35 -2.01
N GLN A 858 -9.87 -44.13 -1.49
CA GLN A 858 -10.93 -43.62 -0.63
C GLN A 858 -12.00 -42.96 -1.49
N VAL A 859 -13.26 -43.25 -1.21
CA VAL A 859 -14.43 -42.67 -1.88
C VAL A 859 -15.41 -42.26 -0.80
N SER A 860 -15.78 -40.98 -0.77
CA SER A 860 -16.81 -40.50 0.15
C SER A 860 -18.16 -41.09 -0.18
N PHE A 861 -19.08 -41.06 0.79
CA PHE A 861 -20.43 -41.59 0.57
C PHE A 861 -21.09 -40.93 -0.68
N PRO A 862 -21.67 -41.69 -1.64
CA PRO A 862 -22.14 -41.14 -2.91
C PRO A 862 -23.13 -39.95 -2.80
N SER A 863 -23.94 -39.93 -1.74
CA SER A 863 -24.87 -38.83 -1.49
C SER A 863 -24.18 -37.50 -1.11
N LEU A 864 -22.92 -37.54 -0.65
CA LEU A 864 -22.13 -36.34 -0.40
C LEU A 864 -21.81 -35.62 -1.72
N TYR A 865 -21.41 -36.34 -2.76
CA TYR A 865 -21.16 -35.78 -4.08
C TYR A 865 -22.40 -35.12 -4.67
N SER A 866 -23.57 -35.76 -4.52
CA SER A 866 -24.83 -35.16 -5.02
C SER A 866 -25.24 -33.90 -4.25
N ALA A 867 -24.98 -33.82 -2.93
CA ALA A 867 -25.17 -32.59 -2.17
C ALA A 867 -24.16 -31.50 -2.55
N ALA A 868 -22.91 -31.87 -2.80
CA ALA A 868 -21.86 -30.94 -3.22
C ALA A 868 -22.20 -30.33 -4.59
N VAL A 869 -22.60 -31.17 -5.56
CA VAL A 869 -23.06 -30.71 -6.88
C VAL A 869 -24.29 -29.82 -6.74
N SER A 870 -25.29 -30.22 -5.94
CA SER A 870 -26.49 -29.43 -5.72
C SER A 870 -26.19 -28.05 -5.11
N SER A 871 -25.32 -27.98 -4.10
CA SER A 871 -24.87 -26.71 -3.51
C SER A 871 -24.17 -25.82 -4.53
N ARG A 872 -23.26 -26.37 -5.35
CA ARG A 872 -22.58 -25.62 -6.42
C ARG A 872 -23.54 -25.16 -7.52
N GLN A 873 -24.56 -25.94 -7.86
CA GLN A 873 -25.60 -25.52 -8.81
C GLN A 873 -26.44 -24.36 -8.27
N ARG A 874 -26.78 -24.35 -6.97
CA ARG A 874 -27.46 -23.21 -6.35
C ARG A 874 -26.58 -21.97 -6.30
N ALA A 875 -25.27 -22.13 -6.10
CA ALA A 875 -24.32 -21.01 -6.16
C ALA A 875 -24.19 -20.42 -7.57
N LEU A 876 -24.22 -21.27 -8.62
CA LEU A 876 -24.28 -20.82 -10.01
C LEU A 876 -25.57 -20.06 -10.30
N ALA A 877 -26.73 -20.59 -9.91
CA ALA A 877 -28.02 -19.92 -10.09
C ALA A 877 -28.05 -18.54 -9.40
N LEU A 878 -27.47 -18.42 -8.20
CA LEU A 878 -27.32 -17.13 -7.51
C LEU A 878 -26.45 -16.15 -8.32
N ALA A 879 -25.33 -16.60 -8.86
CA ALA A 879 -24.46 -15.76 -9.70
C ALA A 879 -25.16 -15.32 -11.01
N GLU A 880 -25.96 -16.18 -11.63
CA GLU A 880 -26.76 -15.84 -12.81
C GLU A 880 -27.81 -14.76 -12.52
N THR A 881 -28.49 -14.84 -11.36
CA THR A 881 -29.43 -13.79 -10.92
C THR A 881 -28.72 -12.47 -10.60
N GLU A 882 -27.52 -12.51 -10.02
CA GLU A 882 -26.72 -11.30 -9.77
C GLU A 882 -26.30 -10.62 -11.09
N LEU A 883 -25.92 -11.39 -12.10
CA LEU A 883 -25.63 -10.87 -13.44
C LEU A 883 -26.86 -10.22 -14.09
N ALA A 884 -28.04 -10.83 -13.93
CA ALA A 884 -29.30 -10.25 -14.42
C ALA A 884 -29.58 -8.89 -13.75
N ILE A 885 -29.49 -8.80 -12.42
CA ILE A 885 -29.67 -7.54 -11.67
C ILE A 885 -28.70 -6.45 -12.17
N ARG A 886 -27.42 -6.79 -12.38
CA ARG A 886 -26.43 -5.82 -12.88
C ARG A 886 -26.73 -5.38 -14.30
N ARG A 887 -27.22 -6.29 -15.15
CA ARG A 887 -27.66 -5.98 -16.51
C ARG A 887 -28.78 -4.96 -16.51
N ASP A 888 -29.80 -5.16 -15.69
CA ASP A 888 -30.96 -4.27 -15.64
C ASP A 888 -30.64 -2.93 -14.96
N ALA A 889 -29.75 -2.93 -13.96
CA ALA A 889 -29.21 -1.70 -13.38
C ALA A 889 -28.43 -0.85 -14.42
N LEU A 890 -27.67 -1.49 -15.33
CA LEU A 890 -26.97 -0.76 -16.38
C LEU A 890 -27.94 -0.16 -17.40
N LYS A 891 -28.99 -0.91 -17.81
CA LYS A 891 -30.05 -0.36 -18.66
C LYS A 891 -30.67 0.88 -18.02
N GLN A 892 -31.04 0.79 -16.73
CA GLN A 892 -31.61 1.90 -15.96
C GLN A 892 -30.72 3.14 -15.98
N LYS A 893 -29.43 2.99 -15.66
CA LYS A 893 -28.47 4.11 -15.62
C LYS A 893 -28.26 4.76 -16.98
N VAL A 894 -28.14 3.95 -18.05
CA VAL A 894 -27.97 4.46 -19.41
C VAL A 894 -29.22 5.21 -19.87
N SER A 895 -30.41 4.69 -19.58
CA SER A 895 -31.67 5.34 -19.91
C SER A 895 -31.89 6.65 -19.14
N ALA A 896 -31.54 6.69 -17.85
CA ALA A 896 -31.63 7.90 -17.04
C ALA A 896 -30.69 8.99 -17.57
N ALA A 897 -29.42 8.64 -17.82
CA ALA A 897 -28.43 9.56 -18.36
C ALA A 897 -28.80 10.08 -19.78
N TYR A 898 -29.44 9.25 -20.60
CA TYR A 898 -29.93 9.66 -21.92
C TYR A 898 -30.98 10.77 -21.82
N VAL A 899 -31.99 10.59 -20.95
CA VAL A 899 -33.07 11.58 -20.77
C VAL A 899 -32.56 12.83 -20.05
N GLU A 900 -31.64 12.69 -19.10
CA GLU A 900 -30.98 13.82 -18.45
C GLU A 900 -30.26 14.72 -19.49
N LEU A 901 -29.56 14.12 -20.45
CA LEU A 901 -28.93 14.86 -21.55
C LEU A 901 -29.93 15.61 -22.42
N GLN A 902 -31.10 15.02 -22.70
CA GLN A 902 -32.18 15.68 -23.43
C GLN A 902 -32.73 16.88 -22.66
N VAL A 903 -32.98 16.71 -21.36
CA VAL A 903 -33.49 17.77 -20.49
C VAL A 903 -32.49 18.92 -20.35
N LEU A 904 -31.19 18.62 -20.17
CA LEU A 904 -30.14 19.63 -20.09
C LEU A 904 -29.97 20.37 -21.42
N SER A 905 -30.09 19.67 -22.56
CA SER A 905 -30.07 20.29 -23.88
C SER A 905 -31.23 21.26 -24.06
N GLU A 906 -32.44 20.89 -23.67
CA GLU A 906 -33.62 21.77 -23.70
C GLU A 906 -33.47 22.98 -22.76
N ARG A 907 -32.93 22.79 -21.55
CA ARG A 907 -32.64 23.91 -20.61
C ARG A 907 -31.64 24.90 -21.21
N LYS A 908 -30.60 24.40 -21.88
CA LYS A 908 -29.62 25.24 -22.60
C LYS A 908 -30.31 26.09 -23.67
N VAL A 909 -31.16 25.48 -24.50
CA VAL A 909 -31.92 26.21 -25.54
C VAL A 909 -32.77 27.32 -24.94
N ILE A 910 -33.45 27.08 -23.81
CA ILE A 910 -34.24 28.08 -23.10
C ILE A 910 -33.36 29.25 -22.63
N PHE A 911 -32.22 28.99 -21.97
CA PHE A 911 -31.34 30.06 -21.50
C PHE A 911 -30.67 30.83 -22.63
N GLN A 912 -30.39 30.18 -23.77
CA GLN A 912 -29.86 30.82 -24.97
C GLN A 912 -30.88 31.75 -25.62
N GLN A 913 -32.15 31.35 -25.66
CA GLN A 913 -33.25 32.19 -26.13
C GLN A 913 -33.43 33.42 -25.22
N LEU A 914 -33.26 33.27 -23.90
CA LEU A 914 -33.35 34.39 -22.96
C LEU A 914 -32.22 35.40 -23.08
N ASP A 915 -30.98 34.94 -23.19
CA ASP A 915 -29.86 35.85 -23.44
C ASP A 915 -30.07 36.62 -24.75
N SER A 916 -30.49 35.92 -25.81
CA SER A 916 -30.77 36.56 -27.12
C SER A 916 -31.90 37.60 -27.02
N LEU A 917 -32.97 37.30 -26.29
CA LEU A 917 -34.12 38.19 -26.10
C LEU A 917 -33.71 39.46 -25.34
N TYR A 918 -33.02 39.32 -24.19
CA TYR A 918 -32.55 40.47 -23.43
C TYR A 918 -31.48 41.28 -24.17
N ALA A 919 -30.57 40.62 -24.91
CA ALA A 919 -29.58 41.29 -25.75
C ALA A 919 -30.24 42.17 -26.82
N HIS A 920 -31.30 41.66 -27.46
CA HIS A 920 -32.07 42.43 -28.44
C HIS A 920 -32.76 43.64 -27.81
N LEU A 921 -33.40 43.47 -26.65
CA LEU A 921 -34.07 44.55 -25.92
C LEU A 921 -33.09 45.63 -25.42
N LEU A 922 -31.93 45.24 -24.89
CA LEU A 922 -30.89 46.17 -24.43
C LEU A 922 -30.29 46.99 -25.58
N THR A 923 -30.16 46.38 -26.77
CA THR A 923 -29.69 47.08 -27.97
C THR A 923 -30.70 48.17 -28.39
N GLY A 924 -31.99 47.86 -28.39
CA GLY A 924 -33.05 48.81 -28.74
C GLY A 924 -33.25 49.94 -27.71
N THR A 925 -33.07 49.65 -26.43
CA THR A 925 -33.31 50.61 -25.33
C THR A 925 -32.10 51.50 -25.03
N SER A 926 -30.91 51.19 -25.55
CA SER A 926 -29.70 52.02 -25.41
C SER A 926 -29.90 53.47 -25.89
N LYS A 927 -30.50 53.64 -27.08
CA LYS A 927 -30.82 54.96 -27.66
C LYS A 927 -31.93 55.68 -26.89
N GLN A 928 -32.89 54.93 -26.34
CA GLN A 928 -33.99 55.50 -25.54
C GLN A 928 -33.49 56.03 -24.19
N ARG A 929 -32.48 55.37 -23.61
CA ARG A 929 -31.80 55.82 -22.38
C ARG A 929 -31.07 57.15 -22.61
N ASP A 930 -30.36 57.25 -23.73
CA ASP A 930 -29.63 58.48 -24.07
C ASP A 930 -30.56 59.66 -24.38
N LEU A 931 -31.82 59.37 -24.77
CA LEU A 931 -32.91 60.34 -24.98
C LEU A 931 -33.75 60.61 -23.71
N GLY A 932 -33.47 59.94 -22.58
CA GLY A 932 -34.18 60.11 -21.31
C GLY A 932 -35.58 59.48 -21.24
N THR A 933 -35.97 58.62 -22.19
CA THR A 933 -37.32 58.04 -22.27
C THR A 933 -37.51 56.72 -21.51
N ILE A 934 -36.42 56.05 -21.10
CA ILE A 934 -36.43 54.88 -20.21
C ILE A 934 -35.68 55.19 -18.91
N SER A 935 -36.21 54.73 -17.78
CA SER A 935 -35.56 54.89 -16.48
C SER A 935 -34.24 54.13 -16.42
N GLN A 936 -33.22 54.72 -15.78
CA GLN A 936 -31.94 54.06 -15.54
C GLN A 936 -32.10 52.75 -14.74
N LEU A 937 -33.10 52.70 -13.85
CA LEU A 937 -33.42 51.49 -13.06
C LEU A 937 -33.93 50.35 -13.94
N ASP A 938 -34.77 50.64 -14.93
CA ASP A 938 -35.33 49.62 -15.84
C ASP A 938 -34.25 49.06 -16.76
N TRP A 939 -33.37 49.93 -17.26
CA TRP A 939 -32.21 49.50 -18.05
C TRP A 939 -31.27 48.61 -17.24
N LEU A 940 -30.93 49.00 -16.01
CA LEU A 940 -30.10 48.19 -15.10
C LEU A 940 -30.75 46.85 -14.76
N THR A 941 -32.08 46.82 -14.62
CA THR A 941 -32.84 45.59 -14.36
C THR A 941 -32.74 44.63 -15.54
N MET A 942 -32.87 45.11 -16.78
CA MET A 942 -32.69 44.28 -17.99
C MET A 942 -31.27 43.75 -18.13
N GLU A 943 -30.27 44.60 -17.87
CA GLU A 943 -28.86 44.19 -17.91
C GLU A 943 -28.58 43.11 -16.86
N ALA A 944 -29.05 43.30 -15.62
CA ALA A 944 -28.91 42.31 -14.56
C ALA A 944 -29.58 40.97 -14.92
N LYS A 945 -30.76 41.00 -15.54
CA LYS A 945 -31.47 39.79 -15.97
C LYS A 945 -30.79 39.07 -17.13
N ARG A 946 -30.18 39.81 -18.06
CA ARG A 946 -29.33 39.23 -19.10
C ARG A 946 -28.10 38.54 -18.51
N GLN A 947 -27.40 39.19 -17.58
CA GLN A 947 -26.24 38.59 -16.90
C GLN A 947 -26.64 37.31 -16.15
N GLN A 948 -27.82 37.31 -15.50
CA GLN A 948 -28.37 36.11 -14.85
C GLN A 948 -28.68 35.00 -15.86
N ALA A 949 -29.23 35.32 -17.04
CA ALA A 949 -29.49 34.35 -18.10
C ALA A 949 -28.19 33.76 -18.67
N MET A 950 -27.16 34.60 -18.88
CA MET A 950 -25.83 34.16 -19.34
C MET A 950 -25.14 33.23 -18.32
N GLN A 951 -25.25 33.52 -17.03
CA GLN A 951 -24.74 32.63 -15.97
C GLN A 951 -25.46 31.27 -15.99
N ARG A 952 -26.80 31.26 -16.11
CA ARG A 952 -27.58 30.02 -16.20
C ARG A 952 -27.30 29.23 -17.48
N LEU A 953 -27.01 29.92 -18.59
CA LEU A 953 -26.58 29.28 -19.83
C LEU A 953 -25.22 28.59 -19.65
N GLN A 954 -24.24 29.28 -19.05
CA GLN A 954 -22.93 28.70 -18.74
C GLN A 954 -23.03 27.51 -17.78
N GLU A 955 -23.92 27.59 -16.78
CA GLU A 955 -24.20 26.48 -15.87
C GLU A 955 -24.78 25.27 -16.61
N ALA A 956 -25.77 25.49 -17.49
CA ALA A 956 -26.37 24.44 -18.30
C ALA A 956 -25.36 23.81 -19.27
N ASP A 957 -24.45 24.60 -19.86
CA ASP A 957 -23.34 24.11 -20.69
C ASP A 957 -22.36 23.23 -19.92
N ASN A 958 -21.98 23.66 -18.71
CA ASN A 958 -21.11 22.87 -17.84
C ASN A 958 -21.79 21.55 -17.41
N GLN A 959 -23.07 21.61 -17.00
CA GLN A 959 -23.85 20.44 -16.61
C GLN A 959 -23.99 19.45 -17.78
N LEU A 960 -24.22 19.95 -18.99
CA LEU A 960 -24.31 19.14 -20.20
C LEU A 960 -22.96 18.47 -20.51
N GLY A 961 -21.83 19.17 -20.37
CA GLY A 961 -20.49 18.60 -20.51
C GLY A 961 -20.20 17.47 -19.51
N VAL A 962 -20.60 17.65 -18.24
CA VAL A 962 -20.45 16.62 -17.19
C VAL A 962 -21.34 15.41 -17.48
N ALA A 963 -22.61 15.62 -17.82
CA ALA A 963 -23.54 14.55 -18.16
C ALA A 963 -23.09 13.76 -19.41
N GLN A 964 -22.49 14.44 -20.39
CA GLN A 964 -21.93 13.78 -21.58
C GLN A 964 -20.75 12.88 -21.24
N ALA A 965 -19.84 13.32 -20.36
CA ALA A 965 -18.72 12.52 -19.89
C ALA A 965 -19.19 11.29 -19.10
N ALA A 966 -20.20 11.46 -18.22
CA ALA A 966 -20.81 10.36 -17.47
C ALA A 966 -21.49 9.35 -18.41
N PHE A 967 -22.25 9.82 -19.40
CA PHE A 967 -22.89 8.98 -20.41
C PHE A 967 -21.86 8.20 -21.25
N LYS A 968 -20.77 8.86 -21.69
CA LYS A 968 -19.67 8.20 -22.40
C LYS A 968 -19.05 7.06 -21.57
N THR A 969 -18.89 7.28 -20.28
CA THR A 969 -18.36 6.26 -19.34
C THR A 969 -19.30 5.06 -19.24
N LEU A 970 -20.62 5.29 -19.20
CA LEU A 970 -21.62 4.22 -19.16
C LEU A 970 -21.65 3.38 -20.44
N LEU A 971 -21.44 4.01 -21.61
CA LEU A 971 -21.37 3.32 -22.90
C LEU A 971 -20.07 2.49 -23.08
N GLY A 972 -19.00 2.80 -22.36
CA GLY A 972 -17.74 2.06 -22.41
C GLY A 972 -16.95 2.20 -23.72
N CYS A 973 -17.15 3.28 -24.48
CA CYS A 973 -16.51 3.52 -25.77
C CYS A 973 -15.99 4.96 -25.92
N ASP A 974 -14.99 5.15 -26.79
CA ASP A 974 -14.30 6.43 -26.95
C ASP A 974 -14.89 7.39 -28.00
N SER A 975 -15.87 6.92 -28.78
CA SER A 975 -16.49 7.67 -29.87
C SER A 975 -17.39 8.80 -29.38
N ALA A 976 -17.35 9.93 -30.09
CA ALA A 976 -18.20 11.09 -29.84
C ALA A 976 -19.64 10.84 -30.33
N TYR A 977 -20.52 10.43 -29.42
CA TYR A 977 -21.95 10.32 -29.66
C TYR A 977 -22.71 11.54 -29.15
N THR A 978 -23.72 11.96 -29.91
CA THR A 978 -24.65 13.02 -29.50
C THR A 978 -26.06 12.42 -29.34
N VAL A 979 -26.78 12.84 -28.31
CA VAL A 979 -28.14 12.37 -28.04
C VAL A 979 -29.15 13.10 -28.94
N SER A 980 -30.26 12.44 -29.30
CA SER A 980 -31.35 13.07 -30.06
C SER A 980 -31.96 14.23 -29.25
N PRO A 981 -32.23 15.40 -29.86
CA PRO A 981 -32.81 16.54 -29.14
C PRO A 981 -34.27 16.31 -28.71
N THR A 982 -34.98 15.34 -29.32
CA THR A 982 -36.40 15.09 -29.01
C THR A 982 -36.58 14.45 -27.64
N LEU A 983 -37.16 15.18 -26.69
CA LEU A 983 -37.44 14.70 -25.33
C LEU A 983 -38.29 13.42 -25.34
N THR A 984 -37.75 12.35 -24.76
CA THR A 984 -38.40 11.03 -24.67
C THR A 984 -39.02 10.87 -23.28
N VAL A 985 -40.33 10.58 -23.22
CA VAL A 985 -41.01 10.25 -21.96
C VAL A 985 -41.21 8.73 -21.90
N LEU A 986 -40.55 8.08 -20.93
CA LEU A 986 -40.63 6.62 -20.76
C LEU A 986 -41.93 6.24 -20.03
N THR A 987 -42.62 5.22 -20.51
CA THR A 987 -43.83 4.70 -19.86
C THR A 987 -43.52 3.40 -19.11
N ALA A 988 -44.11 3.20 -17.93
CA ALA A 988 -43.91 1.99 -17.14
C ALA A 988 -44.62 0.78 -17.76
N GLY A 989 -43.88 -0.32 -17.95
CA GLY A 989 -44.46 -1.66 -18.14
C GLY A 989 -44.53 -2.38 -16.79
N GLY A 990 -45.65 -2.26 -16.08
CA GLY A 990 -45.80 -2.81 -14.72
C GLY A 990 -45.94 -4.34 -14.70
N ARG A 991 -45.00 -5.02 -14.03
CA ARG A 991 -45.14 -6.41 -13.56
C ARG A 991 -45.25 -6.42 -12.04
N ALA A 992 -45.77 -7.52 -11.47
CA ALA A 992 -45.80 -7.70 -10.03
C ALA A 992 -44.38 -7.78 -9.45
N ILE A 993 -44.16 -7.19 -8.27
CA ILE A 993 -42.86 -7.19 -7.57
C ILE A 993 -42.31 -8.60 -7.29
N GLU A 994 -43.21 -9.58 -7.23
CA GLU A 994 -42.90 -11.00 -7.04
C GLU A 994 -42.08 -11.58 -8.20
N ALA A 995 -42.15 -10.99 -9.39
CA ALA A 995 -41.38 -11.40 -10.56
C ALA A 995 -40.01 -10.70 -10.66
N SER A 996 -39.62 -9.93 -9.64
CA SER A 996 -38.37 -9.17 -9.61
C SER A 996 -37.14 -10.08 -9.60
N PRO A 997 -36.09 -9.81 -10.41
CA PRO A 997 -34.81 -10.49 -10.31
C PRO A 997 -34.18 -10.40 -8.91
N PHE A 998 -34.45 -9.33 -8.15
CA PHE A 998 -33.96 -9.17 -6.78
C PHE A 998 -34.67 -10.12 -5.81
N VAL A 999 -35.97 -10.37 -5.99
CA VAL A 999 -36.73 -11.34 -5.19
C VAL A 999 -36.28 -12.77 -5.51
N ASP A 1000 -36.05 -13.08 -6.79
CA ASP A 1000 -35.45 -14.37 -7.19
C ASP A 1000 -34.05 -14.54 -6.56
N TRP A 1001 -33.22 -13.49 -6.55
CA TRP A 1001 -31.91 -13.53 -5.88
C TRP A 1001 -32.01 -13.83 -4.37
N LEU A 1002 -32.94 -13.20 -3.66
CA LEU A 1002 -33.19 -13.50 -2.24
C LEU A 1002 -33.58 -14.97 -2.04
N GLN A 1003 -34.43 -15.51 -2.92
CA GLN A 1003 -34.82 -16.92 -2.89
C GLN A 1003 -33.66 -17.86 -3.23
N ARG A 1004 -32.84 -17.55 -4.25
CA ARG A 1004 -31.65 -18.36 -4.61
C ARG A 1004 -30.61 -18.37 -3.50
N LYS A 1005 -30.51 -17.29 -2.72
CA LYS A 1005 -29.63 -17.21 -1.56
C LYS A 1005 -30.07 -18.17 -0.46
N GLU A 1006 -31.37 -18.22 -0.18
CA GLU A 1006 -31.93 -19.21 0.76
C GLU A 1006 -31.73 -20.65 0.28
N ASP A 1007 -31.97 -20.91 -1.01
CA ASP A 1007 -31.74 -22.22 -1.62
C ASP A 1007 -30.29 -22.69 -1.47
N LEU A 1008 -29.32 -21.78 -1.60
CA LEU A 1008 -27.90 -22.07 -1.42
C LEU A 1008 -27.55 -22.41 0.04
N ASP A 1009 -28.07 -21.65 1.00
CA ASP A 1009 -27.85 -21.92 2.42
C ASP A 1009 -28.50 -23.24 2.86
N GLU A 1010 -29.67 -23.58 2.29
CA GLU A 1010 -30.32 -24.87 2.51
C GLU A 1010 -29.51 -26.02 1.91
N ALA A 1011 -29.02 -25.88 0.68
CA ALA A 1011 -28.16 -26.87 0.04
C ALA A 1011 -26.83 -27.04 0.81
N SER A 1012 -26.27 -25.95 1.34
CA SER A 1012 -25.04 -25.96 2.16
C SER A 1012 -25.26 -26.66 3.50
N LEU A 1013 -26.40 -26.43 4.16
CA LEU A 1013 -26.79 -27.18 5.36
C LEU A 1013 -26.93 -28.68 5.06
N SER A 1014 -27.51 -29.03 3.91
CA SER A 1014 -27.64 -30.43 3.49
C SER A 1014 -26.28 -31.09 3.25
N LEU A 1015 -25.32 -30.35 2.68
CA LEU A 1015 -23.95 -30.80 2.44
C LEU A 1015 -23.22 -31.06 3.78
N GLU A 1016 -23.28 -30.11 4.72
CA GLU A 1016 -22.64 -30.27 6.04
C GLU A 1016 -23.24 -31.44 6.83
N ARG A 1017 -24.53 -31.76 6.67
CA ARG A 1017 -25.13 -32.96 7.27
C ARG A 1017 -24.58 -34.25 6.66
N ARG A 1018 -24.41 -34.30 5.33
CA ARG A 1018 -23.94 -35.51 4.63
C ARG A 1018 -22.46 -35.82 4.87
N LYS A 1019 -21.65 -34.84 5.32
CA LYS A 1019 -20.27 -35.06 5.77
C LYS A 1019 -20.14 -35.92 7.04
N LEU A 1020 -21.24 -36.19 7.74
CA LEU A 1020 -21.27 -37.15 8.86
C LEU A 1020 -21.43 -38.60 8.40
N LEU A 1021 -21.74 -38.84 7.11
CA LEU A 1021 -21.84 -40.19 6.58
C LEU A 1021 -20.45 -40.83 6.47
N PRO A 1022 -20.35 -42.17 6.56
CA PRO A 1022 -19.07 -42.85 6.46
C PRO A 1022 -18.46 -42.80 5.05
N ASP A 1023 -17.14 -42.80 4.98
CA ASP A 1023 -16.41 -42.99 3.74
C ASP A 1023 -16.07 -44.46 3.52
N PHE A 1024 -15.87 -44.85 2.27
CA PHE A 1024 -15.45 -46.20 1.88
C PHE A 1024 -13.99 -46.18 1.47
N THR A 1025 -13.21 -47.14 1.94
CA THR A 1025 -11.83 -47.35 1.49
C THR A 1025 -11.72 -48.72 0.84
N PHE A 1026 -11.13 -48.76 -0.35
CA PHE A 1026 -10.87 -49.99 -1.08
C PHE A 1026 -9.37 -50.10 -1.27
N ASN A 1027 -8.76 -51.16 -0.74
CA ASN A 1027 -7.34 -51.41 -0.81
C ASN A 1027 -7.09 -52.77 -1.46
N TYR A 1028 -6.30 -52.77 -2.52
CA TYR A 1028 -5.81 -53.98 -3.16
C TYR A 1028 -4.30 -54.03 -3.02
N PHE A 1029 -3.78 -55.13 -2.49
CA PHE A 1029 -2.36 -55.27 -2.24
C PHE A 1029 -1.77 -56.60 -2.70
N LEU A 1030 -0.49 -56.57 -3.04
CA LEU A 1030 0.27 -57.66 -3.63
C LEU A 1030 1.60 -57.83 -2.88
N GLY A 1031 1.74 -58.95 -2.18
CA GLY A 1031 2.92 -59.34 -1.42
C GLY A 1031 3.88 -60.23 -2.22
N THR A 1032 5.19 -59.96 -2.16
CA THR A 1032 6.25 -60.76 -2.83
C THR A 1032 7.51 -60.88 -1.97
N ASN A 1033 8.39 -61.84 -2.28
CA ASN A 1033 9.69 -62.00 -1.64
C ASN A 1033 10.83 -62.24 -2.67
N PHE A 1034 12.06 -61.82 -2.38
CA PHE A 1034 13.20 -61.89 -3.31
C PHE A 1034 14.05 -63.17 -3.14
N GLN A 1035 13.43 -64.35 -3.07
CA GLN A 1035 14.13 -65.65 -2.96
C GLN A 1035 13.80 -66.58 -4.14
N ALA A 1036 14.62 -67.60 -4.40
CA ALA A 1036 14.37 -68.56 -5.47
C ALA A 1036 13.04 -69.31 -5.19
N ASN A 1037 12.13 -69.31 -6.18
CA ASN A 1037 10.73 -69.77 -6.13
C ASN A 1037 9.68 -68.78 -5.55
N THR A 1038 9.76 -67.49 -5.90
CA THR A 1038 8.81 -66.42 -5.51
C THR A 1038 7.36 -66.69 -5.96
N LYS A 1039 6.40 -66.65 -5.03
CA LYS A 1039 4.95 -66.58 -5.31
C LYS A 1039 4.40 -65.19 -5.03
N TYR A 1040 3.39 -64.78 -5.79
CA TYR A 1040 2.65 -63.53 -5.58
C TYR A 1040 1.45 -63.79 -4.68
N TYR A 1041 1.31 -63.02 -3.60
CA TYR A 1041 0.19 -63.12 -2.67
C TYR A 1041 -0.73 -61.92 -2.86
N HIS A 1042 -1.95 -62.18 -3.32
CA HIS A 1042 -2.96 -61.15 -3.57
C HIS A 1042 -3.84 -60.97 -2.33
N GLY A 1043 -4.04 -59.73 -1.91
CA GLY A 1043 -4.91 -59.35 -0.80
C GLY A 1043 -5.87 -58.23 -1.20
N PHE A 1044 -7.09 -58.31 -0.69
CA PHE A 1044 -8.10 -57.27 -0.86
C PHE A 1044 -8.67 -56.91 0.51
N GLU A 1045 -8.80 -55.61 0.75
CA GLU A 1045 -9.32 -55.04 1.98
C GLU A 1045 -10.32 -53.95 1.63
N ALA A 1046 -11.50 -54.00 2.24
CA ALA A 1046 -12.51 -52.97 2.15
C ALA A 1046 -12.81 -52.45 3.56
N GLY A 1047 -12.64 -51.15 3.76
CA GLY A 1047 -12.86 -50.47 5.02
C GLY A 1047 -14.00 -49.47 4.94
N ILE A 1048 -14.59 -49.17 6.11
CA ILE A 1048 -15.59 -48.12 6.29
C ILE A 1048 -15.05 -47.16 7.35
N ALA A 1049 -14.83 -45.90 6.98
CA ALA A 1049 -14.35 -44.87 7.89
C ALA A 1049 -15.55 -44.16 8.55
N LEU A 1050 -15.72 -44.36 9.86
CA LEU A 1050 -16.81 -43.75 10.64
C LEU A 1050 -16.28 -42.53 11.42
N PRO A 1051 -16.92 -41.35 11.30
CA PRO A 1051 -16.50 -40.16 12.05
C PRO A 1051 -16.91 -40.27 13.53
N LEU A 1052 -16.03 -40.81 14.38
CA LEU A 1052 -16.28 -40.96 15.82
C LEU A 1052 -16.27 -39.64 16.59
N PHE A 1053 -15.55 -38.61 16.08
CA PHE A 1053 -15.45 -37.28 16.69
C PHE A 1053 -16.26 -36.24 15.90
N PHE A 1054 -17.56 -36.16 16.17
CA PHE A 1054 -18.50 -35.32 15.43
C PHE A 1054 -18.71 -33.90 15.99
N GLY A 1055 -18.08 -33.55 17.12
CA GLY A 1055 -18.31 -32.26 17.79
C GLY A 1055 -18.08 -31.03 16.89
N ALA A 1056 -16.98 -31.03 16.13
CA ALA A 1056 -16.69 -29.96 15.17
C ALA A 1056 -17.69 -29.92 14.00
N GLN A 1057 -18.11 -31.10 13.50
CA GLN A 1057 -19.05 -31.19 12.39
C GLN A 1057 -20.48 -30.82 12.82
N GLN A 1058 -20.89 -31.16 14.05
CA GLN A 1058 -22.14 -30.70 14.65
C GLN A 1058 -22.16 -29.18 14.84
N ALA A 1059 -21.04 -28.58 15.26
CA ALA A 1059 -20.91 -27.13 15.34
C ALA A 1059 -21.08 -26.46 13.96
N LYS A 1060 -20.50 -27.04 12.90
CA LYS A 1060 -20.69 -26.57 11.51
C LYS A 1060 -22.14 -26.70 11.03
N ILE A 1061 -22.80 -27.83 11.30
CA ILE A 1061 -24.23 -28.01 10.98
C ILE A 1061 -25.09 -26.98 11.74
N LYS A 1062 -24.80 -26.73 13.03
CA LYS A 1062 -25.48 -25.71 13.83
C LYS A 1062 -25.25 -24.31 13.24
N ALA A 1063 -24.03 -23.99 12.83
CA ALA A 1063 -23.69 -22.73 12.18
C ALA A 1063 -24.45 -22.55 10.85
N SER A 1064 -24.46 -23.55 9.96
CA SER A 1064 -25.23 -23.49 8.70
C SER A 1064 -26.73 -23.39 8.94
N LYS A 1065 -27.27 -24.01 9.99
CA LYS A 1065 -28.69 -23.87 10.36
C LYS A 1065 -29.02 -22.45 10.85
N LEU A 1066 -28.14 -21.85 11.65
CA LEU A 1066 -28.28 -20.46 12.09
C LEU A 1066 -28.15 -19.49 10.91
N ALA A 1067 -27.20 -19.74 10.00
CA ALA A 1067 -27.04 -18.96 8.77
C ALA A 1067 -28.30 -18.97 7.91
N LEU A 1068 -28.87 -20.16 7.62
CA LEU A 1068 -30.14 -20.27 6.89
C LEU A 1068 -31.29 -19.53 7.61
N SER A 1069 -31.35 -19.61 8.94
CA SER A 1069 -32.38 -18.92 9.72
C SER A 1069 -32.22 -17.40 9.66
N ALA A 1070 -30.98 -16.90 9.71
CA ALA A 1070 -30.67 -15.49 9.56
C ALA A 1070 -30.99 -15.00 8.13
N THR A 1071 -30.59 -15.76 7.10
CA THR A 1071 -30.89 -15.44 5.71
C THR A 1071 -32.39 -15.35 5.46
N ARG A 1072 -33.20 -16.27 5.99
CA ARG A 1072 -34.68 -16.19 5.89
C ARG A 1072 -35.26 -14.91 6.52
N GLN A 1073 -34.77 -14.53 7.69
CA GLN A 1073 -35.22 -13.30 8.36
C GLN A 1073 -34.80 -12.05 7.59
N LEU A 1074 -33.56 -12.03 7.09
CA LEU A 1074 -33.06 -10.93 6.26
C LEU A 1074 -33.80 -10.83 4.93
N SER A 1075 -34.03 -11.94 4.23
CA SER A 1075 -34.81 -11.97 2.99
C SER A 1075 -36.23 -11.48 3.18
N ALA A 1076 -36.92 -11.87 4.27
CA ALA A 1076 -38.24 -11.36 4.59
C ALA A 1076 -38.24 -9.84 4.84
N HIS A 1077 -37.25 -9.35 5.59
CA HIS A 1077 -37.09 -7.92 5.86
C HIS A 1077 -36.82 -7.11 4.58
N GLU A 1078 -35.90 -7.58 3.73
CA GLU A 1078 -35.56 -6.95 2.44
C GLU A 1078 -36.76 -6.95 1.49
N TYR A 1079 -37.52 -8.04 1.44
CA TYR A 1079 -38.76 -8.11 0.67
C TYR A 1079 -39.79 -7.07 1.11
N ASP A 1080 -40.00 -6.90 2.43
CA ASP A 1080 -40.90 -5.89 2.97
C ASP A 1080 -40.43 -4.46 2.61
N GLN A 1081 -39.13 -4.19 2.70
CA GLN A 1081 -38.56 -2.90 2.29
C GLN A 1081 -38.78 -2.62 0.80
N LEU A 1082 -38.57 -3.60 -0.07
CA LEU A 1082 -38.80 -3.47 -1.51
C LEU A 1082 -40.27 -3.20 -1.82
N LYS A 1083 -41.19 -3.88 -1.11
CA LYS A 1083 -42.63 -3.66 -1.25
C LYS A 1083 -43.02 -2.24 -0.85
N THR A 1084 -42.52 -1.74 0.28
CA THR A 1084 -42.74 -0.35 0.71
C THR A 1084 -42.15 0.64 -0.29
N LYS A 1085 -40.93 0.38 -0.78
CA LYS A 1085 -40.27 1.23 -1.77
C LYS A 1085 -41.04 1.28 -3.09
N HIS A 1086 -41.50 0.15 -3.60
CA HIS A 1086 -42.31 0.08 -4.81
C HIS A 1086 -43.62 0.85 -4.68
N GLN A 1087 -44.33 0.72 -3.55
CA GLN A 1087 -45.56 1.48 -3.29
C GLN A 1087 -45.31 3.00 -3.27
N ARG A 1088 -44.20 3.43 -2.65
CA ARG A 1088 -43.80 4.84 -2.64
C ARG A 1088 -43.52 5.34 -4.06
N LEU A 1089 -42.74 4.60 -4.84
CA LEU A 1089 -42.41 4.99 -6.21
C LEU A 1089 -43.65 5.08 -7.11
N LEU A 1090 -44.63 4.19 -6.95
CA LEU A 1090 -45.91 4.29 -7.67
C LEU A 1090 -46.66 5.59 -7.32
N ASN A 1091 -46.68 5.98 -6.05
CA ASN A 1091 -47.30 7.24 -5.62
C ASN A 1091 -46.55 8.45 -6.20
N ASP A 1092 -45.21 8.44 -6.14
CA ASP A 1092 -44.36 9.50 -6.69
C ASP A 1092 -44.54 9.61 -8.22
N GLN A 1093 -44.62 8.47 -8.92
CA GLN A 1093 -44.89 8.42 -10.36
C GLN A 1093 -46.24 9.05 -10.72
N HIS A 1094 -47.32 8.71 -9.99
CA HIS A 1094 -48.64 9.32 -10.20
C HIS A 1094 -48.61 10.84 -9.97
N LEU A 1095 -47.88 11.31 -8.95
CA LEU A 1095 -47.71 12.72 -8.67
C LEU A 1095 -47.02 13.46 -9.82
N TYR A 1096 -45.88 12.95 -10.29
CA TYR A 1096 -45.14 13.59 -11.39
C TYR A 1096 -45.91 13.52 -12.71
N GLN A 1097 -46.61 12.42 -12.97
CA GLN A 1097 -47.49 12.28 -14.13
C GLN A 1097 -48.60 13.34 -14.13
N ALA A 1098 -49.26 13.56 -12.99
CA ALA A 1098 -50.29 14.60 -12.85
C ALA A 1098 -49.75 16.01 -13.10
N ARG A 1099 -48.52 16.32 -12.63
CA ARG A 1099 -47.84 17.60 -12.89
C ARG A 1099 -47.48 17.79 -14.36
N MET A 1100 -47.04 16.73 -15.03
CA MET A 1100 -46.77 16.76 -16.47
C MET A 1100 -48.04 16.98 -17.28
N HIS A 1101 -49.14 16.30 -16.93
CA HIS A 1101 -50.46 16.51 -17.56
C HIS A 1101 -50.94 17.96 -17.39
N TYR A 1102 -50.80 18.56 -16.21
CA TYR A 1102 -51.14 19.96 -15.99
C TYR A 1102 -50.42 20.91 -16.96
N PHE A 1103 -49.12 20.69 -17.19
CA PHE A 1103 -48.37 21.49 -18.16
C PHE A 1103 -48.85 21.25 -19.59
N ASN A 1104 -49.03 19.99 -20.00
CA ASN A 1104 -49.46 19.66 -21.36
C ASN A 1104 -50.88 20.19 -21.68
N ASP A 1105 -51.79 20.16 -20.70
CA ASP A 1105 -53.19 20.56 -20.90
C ASP A 1105 -53.40 22.07 -20.79
N LYS A 1106 -52.75 22.74 -19.82
CA LYS A 1106 -52.98 24.18 -19.52
C LYS A 1106 -51.70 25.00 -19.44
N GLY A 1107 -50.64 24.47 -18.82
CA GLY A 1107 -49.40 25.22 -18.57
C GLY A 1107 -48.68 25.66 -19.85
N ARG A 1108 -48.74 24.86 -20.92
CA ARG A 1108 -48.14 25.18 -22.23
C ARG A 1108 -48.83 26.36 -22.89
N GLN A 1109 -50.15 26.40 -22.91
CA GLN A 1109 -50.91 27.52 -23.45
C GLN A 1109 -50.62 28.80 -22.66
N LEU A 1110 -50.57 28.72 -21.33
CA LEU A 1110 -50.20 29.85 -20.47
C LEU A 1110 -48.77 30.32 -20.74
N TYR A 1111 -47.81 29.41 -20.89
CA TYR A 1111 -46.43 29.72 -21.24
C TYR A 1111 -46.33 30.48 -22.57
N GLU A 1112 -46.95 29.97 -23.63
CA GLU A 1112 -46.90 30.57 -24.96
C GLU A 1112 -47.62 31.93 -24.99
N GLU A 1113 -48.79 32.07 -24.37
CA GLU A 1113 -49.53 33.33 -24.32
C GLU A 1113 -48.88 34.39 -23.43
N LEU A 1114 -48.33 34.02 -22.26
CA LEU A 1114 -47.58 34.95 -21.40
C LEU A 1114 -46.35 35.50 -22.12
N LEU A 1115 -45.59 34.64 -22.81
CA LEU A 1115 -44.45 35.08 -23.61
C LEU A 1115 -44.85 36.04 -24.73
N ARG A 1116 -45.90 35.68 -25.48
CA ARG A 1116 -46.39 36.47 -26.60
C ARG A 1116 -46.92 37.83 -26.16
N THR A 1117 -47.81 37.85 -25.17
CA THR A 1117 -48.46 39.08 -24.67
C THR A 1117 -47.48 39.99 -23.94
N ALA A 1118 -46.56 39.45 -23.14
CA ALA A 1118 -45.53 40.26 -22.48
C ALA A 1118 -44.59 40.90 -23.51
N THR A 1119 -44.14 40.15 -24.52
CA THR A 1119 -43.23 40.68 -25.57
C THR A 1119 -43.91 41.76 -26.40
N LEU A 1120 -45.16 41.55 -26.82
CA LEU A 1120 -45.92 42.55 -27.56
C LEU A 1120 -46.22 43.80 -26.72
N GLY A 1121 -46.62 43.63 -25.45
CA GLY A 1121 -46.93 44.73 -24.55
C GLY A 1121 -45.71 45.61 -24.24
N LEU A 1122 -44.52 45.02 -24.16
CA LEU A 1122 -43.29 45.80 -23.99
C LEU A 1122 -42.94 46.58 -25.27
N GLN A 1123 -43.16 45.98 -26.45
CA GLN A 1123 -42.91 46.61 -27.75
C GLN A 1123 -43.88 47.75 -28.07
N SER A 1124 -45.16 47.63 -27.67
CA SER A 1124 -46.18 48.68 -27.82
C SER A 1124 -46.10 49.77 -26.75
N GLY A 1125 -45.34 49.54 -25.66
CA GLY A 1125 -45.26 50.45 -24.52
C GLY A 1125 -46.41 50.33 -23.52
N ASP A 1126 -47.24 49.28 -23.63
CA ASP A 1126 -48.40 49.03 -22.75
C ASP A 1126 -48.01 48.52 -21.37
N ILE A 1127 -46.83 47.89 -21.23
CA ILE A 1127 -46.29 47.42 -19.94
C ILE A 1127 -44.85 47.88 -19.74
N ASP A 1128 -44.48 48.08 -18.48
CA ASP A 1128 -43.10 48.40 -18.08
C ASP A 1128 -42.19 47.16 -18.05
N VAL A 1129 -40.88 47.42 -17.96
CA VAL A 1129 -39.82 46.40 -17.93
C VAL A 1129 -39.96 45.45 -16.74
N GLN A 1130 -40.46 45.93 -15.60
CA GLN A 1130 -40.64 45.12 -14.40
C GLN A 1130 -41.76 44.09 -14.59
N ARG A 1131 -42.91 44.51 -15.12
CA ARG A 1131 -44.04 43.61 -15.45
C ARG A 1131 -43.68 42.63 -16.56
N PHE A 1132 -42.92 43.07 -17.56
CA PHE A 1132 -42.38 42.18 -18.59
C PHE A 1132 -41.50 41.08 -17.99
N THR A 1133 -40.55 41.46 -17.14
CA THR A 1133 -39.62 40.51 -16.48
C THR A 1133 -40.36 39.51 -15.60
N LEU A 1134 -41.33 39.95 -14.80
CA LEU A 1134 -42.14 39.07 -13.95
C LEU A 1134 -42.97 38.07 -14.78
N SER A 1135 -43.56 38.52 -15.88
CA SER A 1135 -44.35 37.68 -16.78
C SER A 1135 -43.48 36.64 -17.49
N LEU A 1136 -42.28 37.04 -17.90
CA LEU A 1136 -41.28 36.17 -18.51
C LEU A 1136 -40.79 35.11 -17.51
N GLU A 1137 -40.46 35.49 -16.28
CA GLU A 1137 -40.06 34.53 -15.23
C GLU A 1137 -41.16 33.52 -14.91
N THR A 1138 -42.42 33.98 -14.83
CA THR A 1138 -43.57 33.10 -14.59
C THR A 1138 -43.74 32.09 -15.72
N ALA A 1139 -43.62 32.53 -16.98
CA ALA A 1139 -43.67 31.64 -18.13
C ALA A 1139 -42.52 30.61 -18.09
N LEU A 1140 -41.29 31.06 -17.89
CA LEU A 1140 -40.12 30.18 -17.83
C LEU A 1140 -40.20 29.15 -16.72
N GLN A 1141 -40.69 29.55 -15.54
CA GLN A 1141 -40.85 28.64 -14.42
C GLN A 1141 -41.79 27.48 -14.77
N LEU A 1142 -42.90 27.73 -15.47
CA LEU A 1142 -43.80 26.66 -15.95
C LEU A 1142 -43.06 25.65 -16.84
N LYS A 1143 -42.20 26.12 -17.75
CA LYS A 1143 -41.45 25.25 -18.67
C LYS A 1143 -40.31 24.51 -17.97
N LEU A 1144 -39.59 25.16 -17.05
CA LEU A 1144 -38.52 24.54 -16.27
C LEU A 1144 -39.06 23.50 -15.28
N ASP A 1145 -40.18 23.79 -14.62
CA ASP A 1145 -40.87 22.84 -13.73
C ASP A 1145 -41.35 21.63 -14.52
N TYR A 1146 -41.84 21.81 -15.76
CA TYR A 1146 -42.17 20.69 -16.64
C TYR A 1146 -40.95 19.80 -16.93
N LEU A 1147 -39.81 20.39 -17.31
CA LEU A 1147 -38.58 19.65 -17.59
C LEU A 1147 -38.06 18.88 -16.37
N ALA A 1148 -38.14 19.48 -15.17
CA ALA A 1148 -37.81 18.81 -13.92
C ALA A 1148 -38.75 17.63 -13.63
N ASN A 1149 -40.06 17.83 -13.78
CA ASN A 1149 -41.05 16.76 -13.59
C ASN A 1149 -40.88 15.62 -14.61
N VAL A 1150 -40.45 15.90 -15.85
CA VAL A 1150 -40.13 14.85 -16.84
C VAL A 1150 -38.95 14.00 -16.38
N LEU A 1151 -37.89 14.62 -15.86
CA LEU A 1151 -36.73 13.91 -15.36
C LEU A 1151 -37.09 13.06 -14.12
N ASP A 1152 -37.82 13.64 -13.17
CA ASP A 1152 -38.27 12.94 -11.96
C ASP A 1152 -39.21 11.77 -12.30
N TYR A 1153 -40.18 11.99 -13.19
CA TYR A 1153 -41.07 10.94 -13.68
C TYR A 1153 -40.29 9.82 -14.37
N THR A 1154 -39.29 10.16 -15.19
CA THR A 1154 -38.46 9.19 -15.91
C THR A 1154 -37.62 8.37 -14.94
N ASN A 1155 -36.93 9.01 -14.00
CA ASN A 1155 -36.11 8.33 -13.00
C ASN A 1155 -36.96 7.40 -12.14
N THR A 1156 -38.13 7.87 -11.70
CA THR A 1156 -39.09 7.06 -10.93
C THR A 1156 -39.60 5.87 -11.74
N THR A 1157 -39.95 6.09 -13.01
CA THR A 1157 -40.42 5.04 -13.92
C THR A 1157 -39.35 3.98 -14.18
N LEU A 1158 -38.10 4.41 -14.38
CA LEU A 1158 -36.95 3.53 -14.57
C LEU A 1158 -36.65 2.73 -13.30
N GLU A 1159 -36.79 3.33 -12.13
CA GLU A 1159 -36.62 2.63 -10.86
C GLU A 1159 -37.72 1.60 -10.58
N ILE A 1160 -38.98 1.93 -10.90
CA ILE A 1160 -40.09 0.96 -10.88
C ILE A 1160 -39.80 -0.19 -11.83
N THR A 1161 -39.35 0.11 -13.04
CA THR A 1161 -39.04 -0.90 -14.07
C THR A 1161 -37.90 -1.81 -13.59
N TYR A 1162 -36.82 -1.25 -13.06
CA TYR A 1162 -35.70 -2.01 -12.48
C TYR A 1162 -36.12 -2.91 -11.30
N LEU A 1163 -37.09 -2.48 -10.49
CA LEU A 1163 -37.59 -3.29 -9.39
C LEU A 1163 -38.53 -4.41 -9.85
N THR A 1164 -39.12 -4.34 -11.04
CA THR A 1164 -40.21 -5.24 -11.49
C THR A 1164 -39.89 -6.08 -12.73
N GLN A 1165 -38.83 -5.76 -13.46
CA GLN A 1165 -38.35 -6.46 -14.66
C GLN A 1165 -36.93 -6.95 -14.45
#